data_AF-A0A534IUW6-F1
#
_entry.id   AF-A0A534IUW6-F1
#
_cell.length_a   1.000
_cell.length_b   1.000
_cell.length_c   1.000
_cell.angle_alpha   90.00
_cell.angle_beta   90.00
_cell.angle_gamma   90.00
#
_symmetry.space_group_name_H-M   'P 1'
#
loop_
_entity.id
_entity.type
_entity.pdbx_description
1 polymer ?
#
loop_
_entity_poly.entity_id
_entity_poly.type
_entity_poly.pdbx_seq_one_letter_code
_entity_poly.pdbx_strand_id
1 'polypeptide(L)'
;MRIPTGVEGFDPIVGGGLPGGASVVLQGPSGTEKDLFALQFLAEGLRAGEAVVVAISSQSPEQYLESLAKLGVNVAEAVAGNRLRVVDWHSYKQENVAGVEEREHVIRCSVDLANVGIALSRALGALASGVQRRAVLEILSPALQVFEVGQVYAFAQSSKAKLSRHKVTALFLIEKEMHSLPTLSSLSQPFDGVIDIDRQREGDTISRKIGVLSMKDTVPDGTFHEFLVVAGRGLMIKPAGPSTPPLVPQPEPSPFPVTPPAPEPARPVAPPSDRALMILRIADERIRFDPKDADALFAKASALASMGDLRGATKALDTLAEASDTYPGLWVLRAKLFARLGDAEGARESRRKAEEIARREETQSRTGETIPCPICEGAVPVDAHECPNCGARFLEEVGLAEELDSLGKAVIQDKVGEDLRLEPETGKPAERRPKPLDRVVEPKVPASEEPVGRRGMTNGLARESLKGAAGRTNGRTNGLKGRTNGLTNGLKGRTNGLTNGLKGRTNGLTNGLRGRTNGLTNGLRGRTNGVGRADGMTNGLQGGGRTNGLTNGLAAMRRGMTNGLTNGNGFTNGLGAARFHREAAMARWKLYVIPLMSGALLLLPLLGPANPAGPTYPITIDGSVADWAPAAIAAQTPKPGLNPNVDIVRFGVADNIDYLAFVAEVNGTALRGGDAPPTMDTFRFFLDTDRDPATGYRVGGLGADRLVEVSGWAGNVNVSALYEWDTNRNSNDWRGWIKAASVTAAVAGGRLEAQVDWLTLVSPKAPVFVALYSQGFDGSTDVSDYSLNSAGASLEISETPVVALTIAGANRQLLRLNLLAFRGGVGLSSLTVTLTGSAPFTATSNLRLVDGNGSMLDQRIPMDRRVGFQFSPRFVSPATPLTLFIIADMTSANGDTLGALLAAASDVAASGAVVTIRRVPSARDVGYLGSIPAGPRIDGGFSEWTSSRSDPVGDVSGPRDPNVDLVGFDALGVGNASFFYAQVAGRAMAGTWVPKSNDVPPVTSRAPPDQDRDGVPDSVDPMPYDFNNDGTPDSESHGDYDGDGILDYGQVGGTDLWLNTTIPASFPAPYANRTVSVYIGPTQEPYRSPDDLVRIFIDIDNSTITGYGIGGIGADQVVEVTGNGGFVRTSSLSRFTGSSPGAWSWVTVSNVSFALGFDRLELGAPGNLTPTGSRIYVEIGGPLGSMDSLSQATRGTRGGPSGFPFEAGLTRFSFDV
;
A
#
# COMPACT_ATOMS: atom_id res chain seq x y z
N MET A 1 36.83 -19.09 -0.03
CA MET A 1 36.12 -20.35 -0.38
C MET A 1 34.87 -19.97 -1.13
N ARG A 2 34.51 -20.72 -2.17
CA ARG A 2 33.27 -20.53 -2.95
C ARG A 2 32.30 -21.65 -2.62
N ILE A 3 31.00 -21.38 -2.69
CA ILE A 3 29.91 -22.32 -2.37
C ILE A 3 29.05 -22.51 -3.63
N PRO A 4 28.95 -23.74 -4.19
CA PRO A 4 28.13 -24.01 -5.37
C PRO A 4 26.66 -23.70 -5.15
N THR A 5 26.01 -23.06 -6.12
CA THR A 5 24.59 -22.69 -6.05
C THR A 5 23.64 -23.85 -6.34
N GLY A 6 24.12 -24.94 -6.97
CA GLY A 6 23.25 -26.03 -7.42
C GLY A 6 22.37 -25.66 -8.63
N VAL A 7 22.65 -24.53 -9.27
CA VAL A 7 21.99 -24.03 -10.48
C VAL A 7 22.95 -24.20 -11.65
N GLU A 8 22.58 -25.07 -12.59
CA GLU A 8 23.45 -25.45 -13.71
C GLU A 8 23.79 -24.22 -14.55
N GLY A 9 25.09 -23.96 -14.75
CA GLY A 9 25.60 -22.80 -15.49
C GLY A 9 25.65 -21.46 -14.73
N PHE A 10 25.08 -21.33 -13.52
CA PHE A 10 25.13 -20.06 -12.77
C PHE A 10 26.45 -19.86 -12.00
N ASP A 11 27.04 -20.92 -11.44
CA ASP A 11 28.27 -20.79 -10.65
C ASP A 11 29.44 -20.09 -11.38
N PRO A 12 29.67 -20.28 -12.70
CA PRO A 12 30.61 -19.48 -13.48
C PRO A 12 30.35 -17.96 -13.46
N ILE A 13 29.09 -17.52 -13.53
CA ILE A 13 28.67 -16.10 -13.56
C ILE A 13 29.14 -15.35 -12.29
N VAL A 14 29.21 -16.07 -11.16
CA VAL A 14 29.68 -15.56 -9.85
C VAL A 14 31.10 -16.02 -9.49
N GLY A 15 31.91 -16.47 -10.47
CA GLY A 15 33.32 -16.81 -10.26
C GLY A 15 33.56 -18.13 -9.51
N GLY A 16 32.75 -19.15 -9.80
CA GLY A 16 32.83 -20.50 -9.21
C GLY A 16 31.93 -20.70 -7.99
N GLY A 17 30.84 -19.95 -7.87
CA GLY A 17 29.88 -19.99 -6.76
C GLY A 17 29.91 -18.77 -5.83
N LEU A 18 29.02 -18.75 -4.84
CA LEU A 18 28.88 -17.62 -3.91
C LEU A 18 30.08 -17.52 -2.94
N PRO A 19 30.48 -16.32 -2.48
CA PRO A 19 31.52 -16.19 -1.46
C PRO A 19 31.08 -16.84 -0.14
N GLY A 20 31.85 -17.80 0.37
CA GLY A 20 31.50 -18.54 1.59
C GLY A 20 31.41 -17.63 2.82
N GLY A 21 30.23 -17.59 3.45
CA GLY A 21 29.91 -16.72 4.59
C GLY A 21 29.30 -15.36 4.22
N ALA A 22 29.06 -15.08 2.94
CA ALA A 22 28.32 -13.91 2.48
C ALA A 22 26.81 -14.05 2.73
N SER A 23 26.13 -12.92 2.91
CA SER A 23 24.66 -12.83 2.84
C SER A 23 24.27 -12.03 1.61
N VAL A 24 23.56 -12.64 0.67
CA VAL A 24 23.24 -12.13 -0.68
C VAL A 24 21.74 -11.96 -0.82
N VAL A 25 21.29 -10.88 -1.45
CA VAL A 25 19.89 -10.72 -1.89
C VAL A 25 19.68 -11.48 -3.19
N LEU A 26 18.60 -12.26 -3.27
CA LEU A 26 18.02 -12.69 -4.53
C LEU A 26 16.68 -11.97 -4.69
N GLN A 27 16.64 -11.01 -5.61
CA GLN A 27 15.45 -10.23 -5.92
C GLN A 27 14.90 -10.61 -7.30
N GLY A 28 13.59 -10.44 -7.48
CA GLY A 28 12.95 -10.68 -8.77
C GLY A 28 11.43 -10.50 -8.74
N PRO A 29 10.75 -10.66 -9.88
CA PRO A 29 9.30 -10.54 -10.00
C PRO A 29 8.55 -11.60 -9.18
N SER A 30 7.23 -11.41 -9.01
CA SER A 30 6.39 -12.38 -8.33
C SER A 30 6.32 -13.70 -9.11
N GLY A 31 6.55 -14.82 -8.42
CA GLY A 31 6.65 -16.15 -9.01
C GLY A 31 7.75 -17.03 -8.40
N THR A 32 7.67 -18.31 -8.78
CA THR A 32 8.40 -19.44 -8.19
C THR A 32 9.88 -19.52 -8.56
N GLU A 33 10.36 -18.70 -9.50
CA GLU A 33 11.75 -18.74 -9.97
C GLU A 33 12.76 -18.44 -8.83
N LYS A 34 12.39 -17.56 -7.89
CA LYS A 34 13.20 -17.21 -6.71
C LYS A 34 13.30 -18.38 -5.73
N ASP A 35 12.16 -19.02 -5.45
CA ASP A 35 12.07 -20.15 -4.52
C ASP A 35 12.74 -21.40 -5.07
N LEU A 36 12.64 -21.63 -6.39
CA LEU A 36 13.30 -22.74 -7.06
C LEU A 36 14.84 -22.62 -6.99
N PHE A 37 15.39 -21.43 -7.22
CA PHE A 37 16.82 -21.14 -7.02
C PHE A 37 17.22 -21.39 -5.56
N ALA A 38 16.40 -20.92 -4.60
CA ALA A 38 16.66 -21.07 -3.17
C ALA A 38 16.61 -22.55 -2.72
N LEU A 39 15.65 -23.33 -3.22
CA LEU A 39 15.52 -24.76 -2.98
C LEU A 39 16.71 -25.54 -3.57
N GLN A 40 17.17 -25.20 -4.78
CA GLN A 40 18.40 -25.78 -5.35
C GLN A 40 19.64 -25.47 -4.49
N PHE A 41 19.78 -24.24 -4.02
CA PHE A 41 20.89 -23.83 -3.15
C PHE A 41 20.92 -24.58 -1.82
N LEU A 42 19.77 -24.87 -1.21
CA LEU A 42 19.71 -25.68 0.01
C LEU A 42 19.87 -27.18 -0.26
N ALA A 43 19.24 -27.70 -1.32
CA ALA A 43 19.33 -29.11 -1.71
C ALA A 43 20.78 -29.51 -2.01
N GLU A 44 21.52 -28.66 -2.72
CA GLU A 44 22.93 -28.91 -3.03
C GLU A 44 23.81 -28.93 -1.78
N GLY A 45 23.54 -28.05 -0.80
CA GLY A 45 24.20 -28.11 0.50
C GLY A 45 23.94 -29.42 1.24
N LEU A 46 22.68 -29.88 1.29
CA LEU A 46 22.31 -31.12 1.96
C LEU A 46 22.92 -32.35 1.26
N ARG A 47 22.99 -32.39 -0.09
CA ARG A 47 23.70 -33.44 -0.84
C ARG A 47 25.20 -33.42 -0.57
N ALA A 48 25.82 -32.25 -0.48
CA ALA A 48 27.22 -32.07 -0.11
C ALA A 48 27.52 -32.35 1.39
N GLY A 49 26.52 -32.72 2.18
CA GLY A 49 26.65 -33.04 3.61
C GLY A 49 26.71 -31.82 4.54
N GLU A 50 26.44 -30.62 4.02
CA GLU A 50 26.37 -29.37 4.76
C GLU A 50 25.12 -29.31 5.67
N ALA A 51 25.03 -28.27 6.51
CA ALA A 51 23.87 -28.00 7.35
C ALA A 51 23.14 -26.72 6.93
N VAL A 52 21.82 -26.70 6.94
CA VAL A 52 21.00 -25.60 6.40
C VAL A 52 19.91 -25.12 7.36
N VAL A 53 19.64 -23.81 7.35
CA VAL A 53 18.44 -23.21 7.96
C VAL A 53 17.60 -22.54 6.89
N VAL A 54 16.31 -22.81 6.83
CA VAL A 54 15.36 -21.97 6.09
C VAL A 54 14.47 -21.20 7.07
N ALA A 55 14.14 -19.95 6.75
CA ALA A 55 13.02 -19.23 7.36
C ALA A 55 11.96 -18.96 6.27
N ILE A 56 10.75 -19.50 6.46
CA ILE A 56 9.65 -19.51 5.47
C ILE A 56 8.46 -18.69 5.94
N SER A 57 7.68 -18.15 5.00
CA SER A 57 6.41 -17.46 5.29
C SER A 57 5.32 -17.57 4.21
N SER A 58 5.63 -17.90 2.95
CA SER A 58 4.62 -18.17 1.90
C SER A 58 3.97 -19.55 2.01
N GLN A 59 4.75 -20.59 2.31
CA GLN A 59 4.35 -22.00 2.29
C GLN A 59 4.59 -22.70 3.64
N SER A 60 3.95 -23.85 3.86
CA SER A 60 4.09 -24.61 5.10
C SER A 60 5.46 -25.33 5.20
N PRO A 61 5.92 -25.69 6.41
CA PRO A 61 7.11 -26.52 6.60
C PRO A 61 7.05 -27.82 5.77
N GLU A 62 5.91 -28.48 5.75
CA GLU A 62 5.69 -29.77 5.09
C GLU A 62 5.85 -29.64 3.57
N GLN A 63 5.26 -28.60 2.97
CA GLN A 63 5.40 -28.29 1.54
C GLN A 63 6.85 -27.98 1.15
N TYR A 64 7.58 -27.25 2.00
CA TYR A 64 8.99 -26.93 1.76
C TYR A 64 9.88 -28.20 1.84
N LEU A 65 9.61 -29.08 2.80
CA LEU A 65 10.31 -30.35 2.96
C LEU A 65 10.01 -31.33 1.81
N GLU A 66 8.77 -31.40 1.35
CA GLU A 66 8.39 -32.18 0.17
C GLU A 66 9.10 -31.65 -1.10
N SER A 67 9.24 -30.33 -1.23
CA SER A 67 9.95 -29.68 -2.34
C SER A 67 11.46 -29.99 -2.33
N LEU A 68 12.09 -30.06 -1.16
CA LEU A 68 13.47 -30.57 -1.03
C LEU A 68 13.57 -32.07 -1.39
N ALA A 69 12.61 -32.89 -0.98
CA ALA A 69 12.59 -34.31 -1.32
C ALA A 69 12.43 -34.54 -2.84
N LYS A 70 11.61 -33.74 -3.52
CA LYS A 70 11.47 -33.72 -4.99
C LYS A 70 12.78 -33.38 -5.73
N LEU A 71 13.72 -32.69 -5.07
CA LEU A 71 15.09 -32.45 -5.56
C LEU A 71 16.09 -33.56 -5.18
N GLY A 72 15.62 -34.72 -4.74
CA GLY A 72 16.46 -35.88 -4.41
C GLY A 72 17.21 -35.76 -3.09
N VAL A 73 16.72 -34.96 -2.13
CA VAL A 73 17.32 -34.82 -0.80
C VAL A 73 16.73 -35.86 0.16
N ASN A 74 17.59 -36.59 0.88
CA ASN A 74 17.16 -37.44 1.98
C ASN A 74 16.83 -36.59 3.23
N VAL A 75 15.60 -36.03 3.25
CA VAL A 75 15.14 -35.13 4.31
C VAL A 75 15.20 -35.77 5.70
N ALA A 76 14.83 -37.04 5.84
CA ALA A 76 14.86 -37.75 7.12
C ALA A 76 16.28 -37.85 7.71
N GLU A 77 17.28 -38.15 6.87
CA GLU A 77 18.70 -38.21 7.25
C GLU A 77 19.30 -36.80 7.49
N ALA A 78 18.79 -35.77 6.81
CA ALA A 78 19.15 -34.38 7.07
C ALA A 78 18.62 -33.91 8.44
N VAL A 79 17.38 -34.26 8.78
CA VAL A 79 16.77 -33.98 10.10
C VAL A 79 17.50 -34.74 11.21
N ALA A 80 17.63 -36.07 11.09
CA ALA A 80 18.27 -36.92 12.09
C ALA A 80 19.75 -36.55 12.35
N GLY A 81 20.47 -36.13 11.30
CA GLY A 81 21.85 -35.64 11.42
C GLY A 81 21.99 -34.20 11.96
N ASN A 82 20.89 -33.53 12.34
CA ASN A 82 20.85 -32.10 12.67
C ASN A 82 21.49 -31.20 11.59
N ARG A 83 21.32 -31.59 10.31
CA ARG A 83 21.70 -30.79 9.13
C ARG A 83 20.55 -29.96 8.57
N LEU A 84 19.33 -30.11 9.04
CA LEU A 84 18.18 -29.31 8.60
C LEU A 84 17.43 -28.71 9.80
N ARG A 85 17.09 -27.41 9.69
CA ARG A 85 16.14 -26.71 10.55
C ARG A 85 15.28 -25.74 9.75
N VAL A 86 14.01 -25.66 10.12
CA VAL A 86 13.01 -24.72 9.59
C VAL A 86 12.67 -23.71 10.68
N VAL A 87 12.66 -22.43 10.35
CA VAL A 87 12.00 -21.37 11.12
C VAL A 87 10.66 -21.11 10.44
N ASP A 88 9.59 -21.53 11.09
CA ASP A 88 8.23 -21.33 10.62
C ASP A 88 7.74 -19.94 11.04
N TRP A 89 7.55 -19.08 10.04
CA TRP A 89 6.84 -17.81 10.13
C TRP A 89 5.67 -17.78 9.12
N HIS A 90 5.12 -18.96 8.81
CA HIS A 90 3.94 -19.16 7.96
C HIS A 90 2.72 -19.49 8.82
N SER A 91 2.79 -20.55 9.63
CA SER A 91 1.62 -21.14 10.31
C SER A 91 1.05 -20.28 11.44
N TYR A 92 1.67 -19.17 11.83
CA TYR A 92 1.03 -18.19 12.74
C TYR A 92 -0.23 -17.54 12.11
N LYS A 93 -0.35 -17.60 10.79
CA LYS A 93 -1.51 -17.11 10.02
C LYS A 93 -2.75 -18.00 10.17
N GLN A 94 -2.58 -19.24 10.67
CA GLN A 94 -3.63 -20.26 10.79
C GLN A 94 -3.78 -20.81 12.22
N GLU A 95 -2.70 -20.84 12.99
CA GLU A 95 -2.67 -21.27 14.39
C GLU A 95 -2.12 -20.17 15.31
N ASN A 96 -2.63 -20.09 16.54
CA ASN A 96 -2.13 -19.16 17.55
C ASN A 96 -0.79 -19.66 18.16
N VAL A 97 0.33 -19.11 17.68
CA VAL A 97 1.70 -19.48 18.13
C VAL A 97 2.21 -18.53 19.21
N ALA A 98 2.49 -19.06 20.41
CA ALA A 98 2.82 -18.26 21.59
C ALA A 98 4.32 -17.90 21.68
N GLY A 99 4.74 -16.92 20.88
CA GLY A 99 6.10 -16.39 20.89
C GLY A 99 7.07 -17.23 20.05
N VAL A 100 7.76 -18.21 20.66
CA VAL A 100 8.66 -19.14 19.93
C VAL A 100 8.60 -20.56 20.51
N GLU A 101 7.92 -21.43 19.78
CA GLU A 101 7.74 -22.87 20.04
C GLU A 101 8.76 -23.70 19.23
N GLU A 102 9.10 -24.88 19.73
CA GLU A 102 10.09 -25.77 19.09
C GLU A 102 9.52 -27.18 18.97
N ARG A 103 9.29 -27.63 17.73
CA ARG A 103 8.71 -28.93 17.38
C ARG A 103 9.73 -29.69 16.50
N GLU A 104 10.58 -30.48 17.18
CA GLU A 104 11.70 -31.25 16.59
C GLU A 104 12.70 -30.44 15.77
N HIS A 105 12.41 -30.27 14.48
CA HIS A 105 13.25 -29.64 13.47
C HIS A 105 12.62 -28.36 12.90
N VAL A 106 11.38 -28.05 13.29
CA VAL A 106 10.65 -26.83 12.98
C VAL A 106 10.57 -25.96 14.25
N ILE A 107 10.94 -24.69 14.13
CA ILE A 107 10.86 -23.70 15.21
C ILE A 107 9.83 -22.66 14.80
N ARG A 108 8.64 -22.75 15.39
CA ARG A 108 7.46 -21.95 15.03
C ARG A 108 7.46 -20.66 15.83
N CYS A 109 7.12 -19.53 15.21
CA CYS A 109 7.13 -18.24 15.88
C CYS A 109 5.94 -17.34 15.53
N SER A 110 5.56 -16.51 16.50
CA SER A 110 4.55 -15.45 16.34
C SER A 110 4.98 -14.41 15.30
N VAL A 111 4.03 -13.57 14.86
CA VAL A 111 4.25 -12.43 13.95
C VAL A 111 5.47 -11.53 14.27
N ASP A 112 5.86 -11.33 15.53
CA ASP A 112 6.97 -10.46 15.93
C ASP A 112 8.34 -10.87 15.35
N LEU A 113 9.00 -9.97 14.60
CA LEU A 113 10.35 -10.13 14.06
C LEU A 113 11.43 -10.39 15.13
N ALA A 114 11.23 -9.97 16.38
CA ALA A 114 12.10 -10.35 17.49
C ALA A 114 12.02 -11.86 17.78
N ASN A 115 10.83 -12.45 17.67
CA ASN A 115 10.59 -13.88 17.84
C ASN A 115 11.10 -14.69 16.64
N VAL A 116 10.93 -14.22 15.39
CA VAL A 116 11.64 -14.77 14.21
C VAL A 116 13.16 -14.73 14.44
N GLY A 117 13.66 -13.61 14.96
CA GLY A 117 15.07 -13.42 15.30
C GLY A 117 15.58 -14.36 16.40
N ILE A 118 14.72 -14.79 17.34
CA ILE A 118 15.03 -15.77 18.37
C ILE A 118 14.99 -17.18 17.80
N ALA A 119 13.98 -17.52 16.99
CA ALA A 119 13.84 -18.80 16.32
C ALA A 119 15.06 -19.11 15.43
N LEU A 120 15.49 -18.14 14.61
CA LEU A 120 16.72 -18.21 13.81
C LEU A 120 17.96 -18.48 14.67
N SER A 121 18.06 -17.88 15.86
CA SER A 121 19.18 -18.12 16.78
C SER A 121 19.11 -19.50 17.46
N ARG A 122 17.93 -20.06 17.71
CA ARG A 122 17.79 -21.46 18.16
C ARG A 122 18.20 -22.43 17.05
N ALA A 123 17.68 -22.25 15.84
CA ALA A 123 17.98 -23.07 14.67
C ALA A 123 19.50 -23.14 14.38
N LEU A 124 20.17 -21.98 14.32
CA LEU A 124 21.62 -21.90 14.11
C LEU A 124 22.46 -22.54 15.23
N GLY A 125 21.92 -22.58 16.45
CA GLY A 125 22.53 -23.26 17.61
C GLY A 125 22.34 -24.78 17.60
N ALA A 126 21.23 -25.28 17.04
CA ALA A 126 20.91 -26.69 16.96
C ALA A 126 21.60 -27.42 15.79
N LEU A 127 22.04 -26.71 14.74
CA LEU A 127 22.72 -27.31 13.59
C LEU A 127 24.07 -27.97 13.95
N ALA A 128 24.39 -29.06 13.25
CA ALA A 128 25.66 -29.78 13.32
C ALA A 128 26.90 -28.86 13.22
N SER A 129 27.89 -29.10 14.07
CA SER A 129 29.14 -28.33 14.12
C SER A 129 30.23 -28.91 13.21
N GLY A 130 31.08 -28.06 12.64
CA GLY A 130 32.25 -28.47 11.84
C GLY A 130 31.98 -28.64 10.35
N VAL A 131 30.72 -28.76 9.92
CA VAL A 131 30.31 -28.73 8.51
C VAL A 131 30.11 -27.29 8.01
N GLN A 132 30.11 -27.10 6.69
CA GLN A 132 29.67 -25.83 6.07
C GLN A 132 28.18 -25.59 6.32
N ARG A 133 27.76 -24.33 6.18
CA ARG A 133 26.41 -23.89 6.51
C ARG A 133 25.79 -22.98 5.46
N ARG A 134 24.53 -23.27 5.09
CA ARG A 134 23.72 -22.45 4.18
C ARG A 134 22.46 -21.91 4.87
N ALA A 135 21.90 -20.83 4.36
CA ALA A 135 20.55 -20.40 4.76
C ALA A 135 19.76 -19.73 3.64
N VAL A 136 18.43 -19.78 3.76
CA VAL A 136 17.47 -19.00 2.96
C VAL A 136 16.53 -18.29 3.93
N LEU A 137 16.29 -16.99 3.72
CA LEU A 137 15.36 -16.20 4.52
C LEU A 137 14.32 -15.55 3.61
N GLU A 138 13.15 -16.17 3.54
CA GLU A 138 11.95 -15.76 2.81
C GLU A 138 11.05 -14.89 3.71
N ILE A 139 11.65 -13.86 4.31
CA ILE A 139 11.05 -13.05 5.38
C ILE A 139 10.94 -11.57 5.00
N LEU A 140 11.82 -11.02 4.15
CA LEU A 140 11.95 -9.56 3.99
C LEU A 140 10.70 -8.92 3.36
N SER A 141 10.22 -9.43 2.22
CA SER A 141 9.03 -8.86 1.57
C SER A 141 7.73 -9.09 2.35
N PRO A 142 7.47 -10.27 2.93
CA PRO A 142 6.32 -10.47 3.81
C PRO A 142 6.41 -9.70 5.13
N ALA A 143 7.61 -9.41 5.64
CA ALA A 143 7.79 -8.53 6.80
C ALA A 143 7.42 -7.07 6.47
N LEU A 144 7.71 -6.58 5.26
CA LEU A 144 7.28 -5.23 4.83
C LEU A 144 5.76 -5.07 4.70
N GLN A 145 4.98 -6.15 4.71
CA GLN A 145 3.51 -6.08 4.78
C GLN A 145 3.00 -5.79 6.20
N VAL A 146 3.84 -5.97 7.23
CA VAL A 146 3.45 -5.96 8.66
C VAL A 146 4.29 -4.99 9.50
N PHE A 147 5.51 -4.64 9.05
CA PHE A 147 6.49 -3.86 9.79
C PHE A 147 7.12 -2.77 8.92
N GLU A 148 7.44 -1.64 9.54
CA GLU A 148 8.04 -0.49 8.89
C GLU A 148 9.43 -0.79 8.31
N VAL A 149 9.81 -0.10 7.22
CA VAL A 149 11.07 -0.35 6.49
C VAL A 149 12.29 -0.32 7.42
N GLY A 150 12.30 0.60 8.40
CA GLY A 150 13.37 0.68 9.41
C GLY A 150 13.43 -0.52 10.37
N GLN A 151 12.29 -1.14 10.68
CA GLN A 151 12.23 -2.37 11.49
C GLN A 151 12.72 -3.57 10.68
N VAL A 152 12.30 -3.69 9.42
CA VAL A 152 12.75 -4.77 8.51
C VAL A 152 14.24 -4.63 8.18
N TYR A 153 14.74 -3.41 7.99
CA TYR A 153 16.18 -3.12 7.85
C TYR A 153 16.96 -3.55 9.11
N ALA A 154 16.50 -3.19 10.30
CA ALA A 154 17.13 -3.60 11.55
C ALA A 154 17.12 -5.13 11.75
N PHE A 155 16.03 -5.80 11.35
CA PHE A 155 15.96 -7.26 11.31
C PHE A 155 16.94 -7.87 10.30
N ALA A 156 16.99 -7.37 9.06
CA ALA A 156 17.93 -7.81 8.02
C ALA A 156 19.39 -7.67 8.48
N GLN A 157 19.77 -6.51 9.01
CA GLN A 157 21.11 -6.25 9.52
C GLN A 157 21.45 -7.17 10.72
N SER A 158 20.50 -7.37 11.65
CA SER A 158 20.64 -8.28 12.79
C SER A 158 20.80 -9.75 12.36
N SER A 159 20.00 -10.19 11.40
CA SER A 159 20.02 -11.55 10.84
C SER A 159 21.29 -11.83 10.04
N LYS A 160 21.73 -10.91 9.17
CA LYS A 160 23.06 -10.98 8.53
C LYS A 160 24.18 -11.07 9.57
N ALA A 161 24.15 -10.24 10.61
CA ALA A 161 25.16 -10.25 11.67
C ALA A 161 25.19 -11.58 12.44
N LYS A 162 24.04 -12.25 12.65
CA LYS A 162 23.97 -13.61 13.22
C LYS A 162 24.56 -14.64 12.27
N LEU A 163 24.13 -14.66 11.00
CA LEU A 163 24.56 -15.63 10.00
C LEU A 163 26.08 -15.55 9.76
N SER A 164 26.62 -14.34 9.61
CA SER A 164 28.06 -14.10 9.45
C SER A 164 28.88 -14.60 10.65
N ARG A 165 28.42 -14.38 11.91
CA ARG A 165 29.07 -14.93 13.12
C ARG A 165 29.12 -16.45 13.13
N HIS A 166 28.13 -17.12 12.55
CA HIS A 166 28.07 -18.58 12.40
C HIS A 166 28.69 -19.08 11.07
N LYS A 167 29.33 -18.20 10.28
CA LYS A 167 29.92 -18.47 8.96
C LYS A 167 28.93 -19.10 7.95
N VAL A 168 27.66 -18.71 8.03
CA VAL A 168 26.61 -19.21 7.13
C VAL A 168 26.59 -18.40 5.84
N THR A 169 26.53 -19.09 4.70
CA THR A 169 26.31 -18.47 3.39
C THR A 169 24.80 -18.39 3.14
N ALA A 170 24.25 -17.19 2.97
CA ALA A 170 22.80 -16.98 3.04
C ALA A 170 22.22 -16.27 1.81
N LEU A 171 21.04 -16.70 1.38
CA LEU A 171 20.17 -15.97 0.46
C LEU A 171 19.03 -15.29 1.25
N PHE A 172 18.71 -14.06 0.88
CA PHE A 172 17.56 -13.30 1.37
C PHE A 172 16.66 -13.00 0.19
N LEU A 173 15.39 -13.44 0.24
CA LEU A 173 14.47 -13.32 -0.89
C LEU A 173 13.70 -12.00 -0.82
N ILE A 174 13.62 -11.29 -1.95
CA ILE A 174 12.87 -10.03 -2.08
C ILE A 174 12.01 -10.06 -3.36
N GLU A 175 10.73 -9.74 -3.20
CA GLU A 175 9.81 -9.46 -4.30
C GLU A 175 10.08 -8.06 -4.87
N LYS A 176 10.84 -7.98 -5.98
CA LYS A 176 11.29 -6.74 -6.63
C LYS A 176 10.11 -5.82 -6.99
N GLU A 177 9.05 -6.39 -7.54
CA GLU A 177 7.88 -5.63 -8.03
C GLU A 177 6.91 -5.21 -6.92
N MET A 178 7.08 -5.71 -5.69
CA MET A 178 6.21 -5.39 -4.56
C MET A 178 6.70 -4.20 -3.73
N HIS A 179 7.89 -3.65 -4.01
CA HIS A 179 8.52 -2.59 -3.21
C HIS A 179 9.11 -1.48 -4.07
N SER A 180 9.01 -0.23 -3.60
CA SER A 180 9.59 0.91 -4.31
C SER A 180 11.12 0.84 -4.40
N LEU A 181 11.70 1.42 -5.46
CA LEU A 181 13.15 1.42 -5.68
C LEU A 181 13.98 1.95 -4.48
N PRO A 182 13.56 3.00 -3.74
CA PRO A 182 14.24 3.42 -2.50
C PRO A 182 14.22 2.36 -1.40
N THR A 183 13.12 1.61 -1.26
CA THR A 183 12.97 0.53 -0.27
C THR A 183 13.84 -0.66 -0.65
N LEU A 184 13.86 -1.07 -1.93
CA LEU A 184 14.79 -2.09 -2.44
C LEU A 184 16.24 -1.69 -2.23
N SER A 185 16.60 -0.45 -2.55
CA SER A 185 17.96 0.07 -2.36
C SER A 185 18.36 0.06 -0.88
N SER A 186 17.46 0.47 0.02
CA SER A 186 17.68 0.49 1.46
C SER A 186 17.81 -0.93 2.05
N LEU A 187 16.96 -1.87 1.64
CA LEU A 187 17.05 -3.25 2.12
C LEU A 187 18.20 -4.04 1.50
N SER A 188 18.65 -3.72 0.28
CA SER A 188 19.81 -4.38 -0.34
C SER A 188 21.16 -3.85 0.17
N GLN A 189 21.26 -2.57 0.52
CA GLN A 189 22.46 -1.92 1.07
C GLN A 189 23.23 -2.72 2.16
N PRO A 190 22.61 -3.35 3.18
CA PRO A 190 23.35 -4.08 4.20
C PRO A 190 23.97 -5.40 3.72
N PHE A 191 23.66 -5.91 2.53
CA PHE A 191 24.08 -7.23 2.04
C PHE A 191 25.43 -7.24 1.32
N ASP A 192 25.97 -8.44 1.05
CA ASP A 192 27.27 -8.65 0.39
C ASP A 192 27.14 -8.85 -1.13
N GLY A 193 25.92 -8.80 -1.67
CA GLY A 193 25.66 -8.92 -3.10
C GLY A 193 24.16 -8.93 -3.40
N VAL A 194 23.81 -8.70 -4.67
CA VAL A 194 22.45 -8.68 -5.20
C VAL A 194 22.41 -9.42 -6.53
N ILE A 195 21.63 -10.49 -6.58
CA ILE A 195 21.27 -11.26 -7.78
C ILE A 195 19.86 -10.81 -8.18
N ASP A 196 19.65 -10.54 -9.46
CA ASP A 196 18.40 -10.01 -10.01
C ASP A 196 17.85 -10.96 -11.06
N ILE A 197 16.66 -11.49 -10.81
CA ILE A 197 15.83 -12.20 -11.80
C ILE A 197 14.93 -11.17 -12.46
N ASP A 198 14.86 -11.22 -13.78
CA ASP A 198 14.04 -10.34 -14.62
C ASP A 198 13.16 -11.16 -15.57
N ARG A 199 11.93 -10.68 -15.81
CA ARG A 199 10.92 -11.36 -16.64
C ARG A 199 10.33 -10.36 -17.62
N GLN A 200 10.66 -10.50 -18.90
CA GLN A 200 10.25 -9.58 -19.95
C GLN A 200 9.35 -10.30 -20.97
N ARG A 201 8.30 -9.62 -21.46
CA ARG A 201 7.48 -10.11 -22.57
C ARG A 201 8.15 -9.72 -23.89
N GLU A 202 8.55 -10.71 -24.67
CA GLU A 202 9.11 -10.54 -26.01
C GLU A 202 8.14 -11.19 -27.02
N GLY A 203 7.32 -10.36 -27.67
CA GLY A 203 6.19 -10.82 -28.48
C GLY A 203 5.20 -11.63 -27.65
N ASP A 204 4.89 -12.85 -28.06
CA ASP A 204 4.04 -13.78 -27.31
C ASP A 204 4.84 -14.76 -26.43
N THR A 205 6.12 -14.47 -26.19
CA THR A 205 6.98 -15.27 -25.32
C THR A 205 7.40 -14.51 -24.06
N ILE A 206 7.65 -15.23 -22.97
CA ILE A 206 8.18 -14.68 -21.73
C ILE A 206 9.66 -15.06 -21.64
N SER A 207 10.56 -14.13 -21.94
CA SER A 207 11.98 -14.32 -21.68
C SER A 207 12.26 -14.12 -20.19
N ARG A 208 13.09 -15.01 -19.64
CA ARG A 208 13.49 -15.06 -18.24
C ARG A 208 15.00 -14.93 -18.16
N LYS A 209 15.47 -13.88 -17.50
CA LYS A 209 16.87 -13.48 -17.47
C LYS A 209 17.33 -13.39 -16.01
N ILE A 210 18.58 -13.73 -15.74
CA ILE A 210 19.20 -13.60 -14.41
C ILE A 210 20.56 -12.93 -14.53
N GLY A 211 20.81 -11.95 -13.68
CA GLY A 211 22.03 -11.15 -13.65
C GLY A 211 22.50 -10.89 -12.22
N VAL A 212 23.70 -10.33 -12.07
CA VAL A 212 24.30 -10.06 -10.76
C VAL A 212 24.68 -8.58 -10.67
N LEU A 213 23.77 -7.77 -10.10
CA LEU A 213 23.90 -6.31 -10.01
C LEU A 213 25.09 -5.89 -9.13
N SER A 214 25.41 -6.69 -8.11
CA SER A 214 26.62 -6.53 -7.32
C SER A 214 27.00 -7.84 -6.63
N MET A 215 28.30 -8.06 -6.41
CA MET A 215 28.80 -9.15 -5.58
C MET A 215 30.12 -8.73 -4.96
N LYS A 216 30.24 -8.81 -3.64
CA LYS A 216 31.47 -8.46 -2.93
C LYS A 216 32.58 -9.46 -3.23
N ASP A 217 33.82 -8.97 -3.27
CA ASP A 217 35.05 -9.76 -3.47
C ASP A 217 34.99 -10.68 -4.72
N THR A 218 34.22 -10.24 -5.72
CA THR A 218 33.89 -10.94 -6.97
C THR A 218 33.69 -9.90 -8.06
N VAL A 219 34.21 -10.12 -9.27
CA VAL A 219 33.75 -9.38 -10.45
C VAL A 219 32.67 -10.25 -11.10
N PRO A 220 31.38 -9.87 -11.03
CA PRO A 220 30.34 -10.63 -11.73
C PRO A 220 30.48 -10.45 -13.24
N ASP A 221 29.91 -11.39 -13.99
CA ASP A 221 29.55 -11.11 -15.38
C ASP A 221 28.54 -9.94 -15.42
N GLY A 222 28.81 -8.95 -16.27
CA GLY A 222 27.94 -7.78 -16.46
C GLY A 222 26.73 -8.04 -17.36
N THR A 223 26.61 -9.24 -17.93
CA THR A 223 25.49 -9.63 -18.79
C THR A 223 24.38 -10.34 -18.03
N PHE A 224 23.13 -10.13 -18.47
CA PHE A 224 21.97 -10.90 -18.03
C PHE A 224 21.85 -12.15 -18.89
N HIS A 225 21.83 -13.32 -18.26
CA HIS A 225 21.78 -14.62 -18.92
C HIS A 225 20.35 -15.15 -18.95
N GLU A 226 19.90 -15.67 -20.10
CA GLU A 226 18.62 -16.38 -20.15
C GLU A 226 18.68 -17.70 -19.37
N PHE A 227 17.57 -18.08 -18.74
CA PHE A 227 17.45 -19.36 -18.04
C PHE A 227 16.19 -20.13 -18.40
N LEU A 228 16.27 -21.45 -18.25
CA LEU A 228 15.19 -22.40 -18.48
C LEU A 228 14.79 -23.02 -17.13
N VAL A 229 13.51 -23.33 -16.97
CA VAL A 229 13.00 -24.15 -15.87
C VAL A 229 12.59 -25.51 -16.46
N VAL A 230 13.31 -26.57 -16.08
CA VAL A 230 13.15 -27.91 -16.63
C VAL A 230 12.59 -28.86 -15.58
N ALA A 231 11.46 -29.50 -15.91
CA ALA A 231 10.82 -30.47 -15.03
C ALA A 231 11.81 -31.57 -14.58
N GLY A 232 11.90 -31.80 -13.27
CA GLY A 232 12.83 -32.78 -12.68
C GLY A 232 14.30 -32.35 -12.62
N ARG A 233 14.69 -31.18 -13.17
CA ARG A 233 16.06 -30.63 -13.04
C ARG A 233 16.12 -29.25 -12.36
N GLY A 234 15.04 -28.48 -12.40
CA GLY A 234 14.97 -27.14 -11.83
C GLY A 234 15.42 -26.05 -12.80
N LEU A 235 15.95 -24.96 -12.25
CA LEU A 235 16.48 -23.81 -12.98
C LEU A 235 17.89 -24.10 -13.50
N MET A 236 18.11 -23.84 -14.79
CA MET A 236 19.41 -23.92 -15.46
C MET A 236 19.63 -22.73 -16.39
N ILE A 237 20.86 -22.22 -16.47
CA ILE A 237 21.24 -21.18 -17.44
C ILE A 237 21.23 -21.79 -18.85
N LYS A 238 20.64 -21.06 -19.80
CA LYS A 238 20.52 -21.47 -21.20
C LYS A 238 21.92 -21.48 -21.86
N PRO A 239 22.41 -22.61 -22.38
CA PRO A 239 23.70 -22.66 -23.05
C PRO A 239 23.74 -21.74 -24.27
N ALA A 240 24.85 -21.03 -24.46
CA ALA A 240 25.08 -20.22 -25.66
C ALA A 240 25.14 -21.14 -26.90
N GLY A 241 24.15 -21.01 -27.79
CA GLY A 241 24.10 -21.77 -29.05
C GLY A 241 25.19 -21.32 -30.04
N PRO A 242 25.49 -22.15 -31.06
CA PRO A 242 26.42 -21.76 -32.12
C PRO A 242 25.90 -20.53 -32.85
N SER A 243 26.73 -19.48 -32.93
CA SER A 243 26.34 -18.17 -33.48
C SER A 243 25.95 -18.27 -34.95
N THR A 244 24.67 -18.06 -35.25
CA THR A 244 24.18 -17.93 -36.63
C THR A 244 24.80 -16.67 -37.27
N PRO A 245 25.43 -16.75 -38.46
CA PRO A 245 26.01 -15.59 -39.10
C PRO A 245 24.92 -14.59 -39.56
N PRO A 246 25.18 -13.27 -39.56
CA PRO A 246 24.20 -12.27 -39.99
C PRO A 246 23.77 -12.44 -41.46
N LEU A 247 22.49 -12.17 -41.74
CA LEU A 247 21.95 -12.12 -43.10
C LEU A 247 22.57 -10.96 -43.89
N VAL A 248 22.98 -11.25 -45.12
CA VAL A 248 23.62 -10.28 -46.03
C VAL A 248 22.56 -9.40 -46.71
N PRO A 249 22.62 -8.06 -46.59
CA PRO A 249 21.76 -7.16 -47.36
C PRO A 249 22.10 -7.19 -48.86
N GLN A 250 21.07 -7.19 -49.71
CA GLN A 250 21.23 -7.01 -51.17
C GLN A 250 21.59 -5.55 -51.50
N PRO A 251 22.49 -5.26 -52.45
CA PRO A 251 22.94 -3.90 -52.75
C PRO A 251 22.12 -3.20 -53.85
N GLU A 252 21.87 -1.92 -53.69
CA GLU A 252 21.55 -1.01 -54.81
C GLU A 252 22.84 -0.46 -55.47
N PRO A 253 22.81 -0.06 -56.76
CA PRO A 253 24.03 0.17 -57.54
C PRO A 253 24.60 1.59 -57.44
N SER A 254 25.78 1.72 -56.83
CA SER A 254 26.62 2.93 -56.87
C SER A 254 27.51 3.02 -58.11
N PRO A 255 27.90 4.24 -58.53
CA PRO A 255 29.14 4.41 -59.29
C PRO A 255 30.08 5.51 -58.71
N PHE A 256 31.00 5.09 -57.83
CA PHE A 256 32.47 5.34 -57.89
C PHE A 256 33.06 6.80 -57.92
N PRO A 257 34.37 7.03 -57.63
CA PRO A 257 34.95 7.06 -56.27
C PRO A 257 35.98 8.22 -56.09
N VAL A 258 37.06 7.98 -55.30
CA VAL A 258 38.32 8.78 -55.13
C VAL A 258 38.26 9.93 -54.11
N THR A 259 39.10 10.03 -53.06
CA THR A 259 39.95 9.07 -52.28
C THR A 259 40.39 9.74 -50.96
N PRO A 260 40.52 9.02 -49.83
CA PRO A 260 41.23 9.48 -48.62
C PRO A 260 42.49 8.65 -48.28
N PRO A 261 43.55 9.26 -47.67
CA PRO A 261 44.63 8.56 -46.99
C PRO A 261 44.34 8.31 -45.48
N ALA A 262 45.17 7.50 -44.82
CA ALA A 262 45.03 7.03 -43.41
C ALA A 262 46.30 7.34 -42.58
N PRO A 263 46.44 6.96 -41.27
CA PRO A 263 45.50 6.40 -40.28
C PRO A 263 45.36 7.38 -39.06
N GLU A 264 45.09 7.12 -37.77
CA GLU A 264 44.76 6.00 -36.83
C GLU A 264 44.28 6.68 -35.49
N PRO A 265 43.97 6.01 -34.35
CA PRO A 265 43.17 4.80 -34.06
C PRO A 265 41.88 5.11 -33.25
N ALA A 266 41.09 4.08 -32.93
CA ALA A 266 40.11 4.10 -31.83
C ALA A 266 40.30 2.87 -30.90
N ARG A 267 40.00 3.02 -29.60
CA ARG A 267 40.22 1.99 -28.55
C ARG A 267 38.96 1.79 -27.67
N PRO A 268 38.87 0.72 -26.85
CA PRO A 268 37.60 0.09 -26.49
C PRO A 268 36.83 0.74 -25.31
N VAL A 269 35.57 0.33 -25.16
CA VAL A 269 34.65 0.69 -24.07
C VAL A 269 34.85 -0.20 -22.84
N ALA A 270 34.52 0.30 -21.65
CA ALA A 270 34.85 -0.28 -20.34
C ALA A 270 33.71 -0.05 -19.30
N PRO A 271 33.70 -0.73 -18.14
CA PRO A 271 32.54 -0.79 -17.22
C PRO A 271 32.54 0.35 -16.18
N PRO A 272 31.85 0.18 -15.03
CA PRO A 272 30.47 0.59 -14.74
C PRO A 272 30.31 2.13 -14.61
N SER A 273 30.90 2.88 -15.55
CA SER A 273 30.97 4.34 -15.52
C SER A 273 29.93 5.03 -16.41
N ASP A 274 29.19 4.27 -17.23
CA ASP A 274 28.35 4.78 -18.32
C ASP A 274 27.36 5.87 -17.92
N ARG A 275 26.59 5.75 -16.83
CA ARG A 275 25.59 6.79 -16.50
C ARG A 275 26.26 8.13 -16.15
N ALA A 276 27.40 8.11 -15.46
CA ALA A 276 28.13 9.33 -15.12
C ALA A 276 28.93 9.88 -16.32
N LEU A 277 29.48 9.00 -17.17
CA LEU A 277 30.09 9.40 -18.45
C LEU A 277 29.07 9.95 -19.45
N MET A 278 27.85 9.40 -19.49
CA MET A 278 26.76 9.88 -20.33
C MET A 278 26.29 11.26 -19.87
N ILE A 279 26.09 11.47 -18.55
CA ILE A 279 25.77 12.80 -18.00
C ILE A 279 26.92 13.79 -18.28
N LEU A 280 28.18 13.39 -18.05
CA LEU A 280 29.34 14.23 -18.36
C LEU A 280 29.41 14.56 -19.86
N ARG A 281 29.15 13.60 -20.74
CA ARG A 281 29.16 13.79 -22.19
C ARG A 281 28.05 14.73 -22.67
N ILE A 282 26.82 14.53 -22.18
CA ILE A 282 25.68 15.41 -22.51
C ILE A 282 25.95 16.83 -22.01
N ALA A 283 26.50 16.97 -20.80
CA ALA A 283 26.92 18.26 -20.27
C ALA A 283 28.07 18.88 -21.08
N ASP A 284 29.09 18.12 -21.47
CA ASP A 284 30.21 18.58 -22.31
C ASP A 284 29.81 18.90 -23.75
N GLU A 285 28.74 18.31 -24.26
CA GLU A 285 28.14 18.66 -25.55
C GLU A 285 27.31 19.96 -25.41
N ARG A 286 26.50 20.12 -24.34
CA ARG A 286 25.80 21.40 -24.04
C ARG A 286 26.77 22.57 -23.81
N ILE A 287 27.81 22.37 -22.99
CA ILE A 287 28.85 23.37 -22.66
C ILE A 287 29.68 23.79 -23.90
N ARG A 288 29.70 22.98 -24.97
CA ARG A 288 30.29 23.38 -26.27
C ARG A 288 29.42 24.36 -27.07
N PHE A 289 28.10 24.31 -26.89
CA PHE A 289 27.17 25.22 -27.55
C PHE A 289 26.92 26.50 -26.72
N ASP A 290 26.76 26.36 -25.40
CA ASP A 290 26.78 27.49 -24.45
C ASP A 290 27.73 27.19 -23.28
N PRO A 291 28.94 27.81 -23.25
CA PRO A 291 29.88 27.68 -22.14
C PRO A 291 29.40 28.20 -20.78
N LYS A 292 28.22 28.84 -20.71
CA LYS A 292 27.58 29.35 -19.48
C LYS A 292 26.31 28.59 -19.08
N ASP A 293 25.95 27.51 -19.77
CA ASP A 293 24.81 26.66 -19.45
C ASP A 293 24.89 26.14 -17.99
N ALA A 294 24.06 26.74 -17.12
CA ALA A 294 24.16 26.57 -15.68
C ALA A 294 23.78 25.14 -15.24
N ASP A 295 22.74 24.57 -15.84
CA ASP A 295 22.30 23.20 -15.60
C ASP A 295 23.39 22.20 -16.02
N ALA A 296 23.99 22.41 -17.21
CA ALA A 296 25.05 21.55 -17.71
C ALA A 296 26.31 21.64 -16.85
N LEU A 297 26.70 22.84 -16.40
CA LEU A 297 27.83 23.02 -15.47
C LEU A 297 27.59 22.32 -14.12
N PHE A 298 26.37 22.40 -13.56
CA PHE A 298 26.02 21.71 -12.32
C PHE A 298 25.94 20.18 -12.49
N ALA A 299 25.38 19.70 -13.61
CA ALA A 299 25.33 18.29 -13.97
C ALA A 299 26.74 17.71 -14.16
N LYS A 300 27.63 18.45 -14.86
CA LYS A 300 29.05 18.12 -15.03
C LYS A 300 29.77 18.02 -13.69
N ALA A 301 29.59 19.01 -12.81
CA ALA A 301 30.17 18.97 -11.47
C ALA A 301 29.70 17.74 -10.67
N SER A 302 28.40 17.44 -10.73
CA SER A 302 27.79 16.31 -10.03
C SER A 302 28.27 14.95 -10.59
N ALA A 303 28.43 14.83 -11.90
CA ALA A 303 28.97 13.64 -12.56
C ALA A 303 30.46 13.41 -12.21
N LEU A 304 31.30 14.45 -12.31
CA LEU A 304 32.72 14.39 -11.95
C LEU A 304 32.91 14.03 -10.46
N ALA A 305 32.12 14.63 -9.57
CA ALA A 305 32.13 14.31 -8.14
C ALA A 305 31.72 12.85 -7.85
N SER A 306 30.80 12.30 -8.66
CA SER A 306 30.35 10.89 -8.55
C SER A 306 31.38 9.91 -9.11
N MET A 307 32.19 10.32 -10.10
CA MET A 307 33.34 9.58 -10.62
C MET A 307 34.62 9.77 -9.80
N GLY A 308 34.57 10.54 -8.71
CA GLY A 308 35.71 10.78 -7.81
C GLY A 308 36.67 11.88 -8.25
N ASP A 309 36.48 12.52 -9.40
CA ASP A 309 37.23 13.73 -9.77
C ASP A 309 36.66 14.96 -9.04
N LEU A 310 37.01 15.07 -7.76
CA LEU A 310 36.63 16.18 -6.90
C LEU A 310 37.20 17.52 -7.39
N ARG A 311 38.33 17.53 -8.14
CA ARG A 311 38.97 18.77 -8.62
C ARG A 311 38.34 19.29 -9.91
N GLY A 312 38.02 18.40 -10.85
CA GLY A 312 37.19 18.75 -12.01
C GLY A 312 35.79 19.18 -11.58
N ALA A 313 35.23 18.53 -10.54
CA ALA A 313 33.95 18.90 -9.97
C ALA A 313 33.96 20.30 -9.33
N THR A 314 34.94 20.64 -8.49
CA THR A 314 35.05 22.02 -7.97
C THR A 314 35.26 23.02 -9.10
N LYS A 315 36.11 22.72 -10.09
CA LYS A 315 36.34 23.61 -11.23
C LYS A 315 35.08 23.89 -12.06
N ALA A 316 34.22 22.89 -12.25
CA ALA A 316 32.93 23.09 -12.90
C ALA A 316 31.98 23.98 -12.08
N LEU A 317 32.03 23.90 -10.73
CA LEU A 317 31.30 24.83 -9.85
C LEU A 317 31.95 26.22 -9.74
N ASP A 318 33.25 26.34 -9.96
CA ASP A 318 33.93 27.63 -10.05
C ASP A 318 33.42 28.38 -11.30
N THR A 319 33.38 27.72 -12.47
CA THR A 319 32.80 28.28 -13.70
C THR A 319 31.29 28.51 -13.59
N LEU A 320 30.54 27.66 -12.87
CA LEU A 320 29.13 27.92 -12.57
C LEU A 320 28.94 29.18 -11.70
N ALA A 321 29.78 29.40 -10.69
CA ALA A 321 29.78 30.63 -9.89
C ALA A 321 30.17 31.89 -10.69
N GLU A 322 30.88 31.76 -11.82
CA GLU A 322 31.15 32.86 -12.76
C GLU A 322 30.00 33.10 -13.76
N ALA A 323 29.10 32.13 -13.94
CA ALA A 323 27.94 32.21 -14.82
C ALA A 323 26.65 32.63 -14.08
N SER A 324 26.41 32.07 -12.89
CA SER A 324 25.27 32.35 -12.01
C SER A 324 25.66 32.03 -10.57
N ASP A 325 26.02 33.05 -9.79
CA ASP A 325 26.42 32.88 -8.38
C ASP A 325 25.24 32.61 -7.43
N THR A 326 23.99 32.75 -7.89
CA THR A 326 22.77 32.39 -7.16
C THR A 326 22.20 31.02 -7.53
N TYR A 327 22.85 30.24 -8.42
CA TYR A 327 22.28 28.98 -8.92
C TYR A 327 21.93 27.98 -7.78
N PRO A 328 20.71 27.40 -7.76
CA PRO A 328 20.27 26.52 -6.67
C PRO A 328 21.24 25.36 -6.36
N GLY A 329 21.64 25.25 -5.10
CA GLY A 329 22.51 24.19 -4.61
C GLY A 329 24.01 24.33 -4.96
N LEU A 330 24.42 25.31 -5.78
CA LEU A 330 25.82 25.60 -6.16
C LEU A 330 26.75 25.58 -4.94
N TRP A 331 26.54 26.50 -4.00
CA TRP A 331 27.42 26.71 -2.86
C TRP A 331 27.36 25.57 -1.84
N VAL A 332 26.20 24.91 -1.74
CA VAL A 332 25.98 23.72 -0.90
C VAL A 332 26.78 22.53 -1.43
N LEU A 333 26.81 22.30 -2.75
CA LEU A 333 27.64 21.27 -3.36
C LEU A 333 29.13 21.64 -3.28
N ARG A 334 29.50 22.88 -3.61
CA ARG A 334 30.88 23.39 -3.55
C ARG A 334 31.48 23.25 -2.15
N ALA A 335 30.73 23.59 -1.09
CA ALA A 335 31.12 23.37 0.29
C ALA A 335 31.34 21.88 0.65
N LYS A 336 30.51 20.97 0.11
CA LYS A 336 30.66 19.52 0.32
C LYS A 336 31.90 18.96 -0.41
N LEU A 337 32.24 19.50 -1.58
CA LEU A 337 33.41 19.07 -2.36
C LEU A 337 34.73 19.57 -1.77
N PHE A 338 34.83 20.84 -1.38
CA PHE A 338 36.01 21.35 -0.66
C PHE A 338 36.26 20.59 0.66
N ALA A 339 35.20 20.29 1.42
CA ALA A 339 35.29 19.47 2.62
C ALA A 339 35.78 18.03 2.36
N ARG A 340 35.51 17.45 1.18
CA ARG A 340 36.05 16.15 0.74
C ARG A 340 37.48 16.24 0.21
N LEU A 341 37.90 17.39 -0.31
CA LEU A 341 39.28 17.68 -0.74
C LEU A 341 40.22 17.99 0.45
N GLY A 342 39.69 18.15 1.66
CA GLY A 342 40.44 18.59 2.83
C GLY A 342 40.63 20.11 2.93
N ASP A 343 40.05 20.88 2.00
CA ASP A 343 40.06 22.34 2.03
C ASP A 343 39.01 22.85 3.02
N ALA A 344 39.46 23.13 4.23
CA ALA A 344 38.65 23.67 5.31
C ALA A 344 38.33 25.17 5.14
N GLU A 345 38.99 25.89 4.23
CA GLU A 345 38.80 27.33 4.03
C GLU A 345 37.77 27.59 2.92
N GLY A 346 37.97 27.01 1.73
CA GLY A 346 36.99 27.03 0.64
C GLY A 346 35.64 26.41 1.04
N ALA A 347 35.65 25.40 1.94
CA ALA A 347 34.43 24.84 2.51
C ALA A 347 33.71 25.78 3.49
N ARG A 348 34.41 26.69 4.18
CA ARG A 348 33.81 27.71 5.06
C ARG A 348 33.27 28.88 4.24
N GLU A 349 34.03 29.39 3.28
CA GLU A 349 33.58 30.48 2.40
C GLU A 349 32.32 30.08 1.63
N SER A 350 32.31 28.86 1.08
CA SER A 350 31.15 28.33 0.34
C SER A 350 29.90 28.22 1.22
N ARG A 351 30.04 27.85 2.52
CA ARG A 351 28.89 27.87 3.45
C ARG A 351 28.40 29.28 3.72
N ARG A 352 29.31 30.22 4.01
CA ARG A 352 28.95 31.61 4.26
C ARG A 352 28.16 32.20 3.09
N LYS A 353 28.58 31.96 1.84
CA LYS A 353 27.84 32.39 0.65
C LYS A 353 26.46 31.74 0.50
N ALA A 354 26.33 30.44 0.79
CA ALA A 354 25.02 29.77 0.79
C ALA A 354 24.05 30.42 1.79
N GLU A 355 24.52 30.75 2.99
CA GLU A 355 23.71 31.42 4.02
C GLU A 355 23.50 32.93 3.75
N GLU A 356 24.37 33.57 2.96
CA GLU A 356 24.26 34.98 2.55
C GLU A 356 23.20 35.14 1.46
N ILE A 357 23.11 34.19 0.52
CA ILE A 357 22.07 34.14 -0.52
C ILE A 357 20.71 33.84 0.11
N ALA A 358 20.60 32.82 0.96
CA ALA A 358 19.35 32.50 1.66
C ALA A 358 18.83 33.69 2.49
N ARG A 359 19.71 34.41 3.20
CA ARG A 359 19.33 35.63 3.93
C ARG A 359 18.96 36.80 3.01
N ARG A 360 19.53 36.91 1.80
CA ARG A 360 19.09 37.90 0.80
C ARG A 360 17.68 37.62 0.28
N GLU A 361 17.36 36.37 -0.02
CA GLU A 361 16.02 35.96 -0.45
C GLU A 361 15.00 36.23 0.67
N GLU A 362 15.32 35.85 1.91
CA GLU A 362 14.51 36.15 3.10
C GLU A 362 14.32 37.66 3.35
N THR A 363 15.34 38.48 3.04
CA THR A 363 15.25 39.95 3.21
C THR A 363 14.46 40.62 2.08
N GLN A 364 14.62 40.18 0.83
CA GLN A 364 13.81 40.67 -0.30
C GLN A 364 12.32 40.33 -0.14
N SER A 365 12.00 39.25 0.58
CA SER A 365 10.62 38.91 0.94
C SER A 365 9.98 39.82 1.99
N ARG A 366 10.73 40.70 2.67
CA ARG A 366 10.24 41.51 3.82
C ARG A 366 10.07 43.00 3.54
N THR A 367 10.57 43.52 2.42
CA THR A 367 10.50 44.97 2.13
C THR A 367 9.11 45.37 1.61
N GLY A 368 8.24 45.85 2.51
CA GLY A 368 6.94 46.43 2.17
C GLY A 368 5.81 46.13 3.15
N GLU A 369 5.97 45.15 4.03
CA GLU A 369 4.97 44.83 5.05
C GLU A 369 4.99 45.84 6.21
N THR A 370 3.80 46.13 6.75
CA THR A 370 3.64 46.91 7.98
C THR A 370 2.81 46.11 8.98
N ILE A 371 3.32 45.94 10.19
CA ILE A 371 2.62 45.33 11.31
C ILE A 371 1.87 46.39 12.14
N PRO A 372 0.68 46.10 12.68
CA PRO A 372 -0.02 47.03 13.57
C PRO A 372 0.75 47.20 14.88
N CYS A 373 0.91 48.45 15.34
CA CYS A 373 1.56 48.71 16.62
C CYS A 373 0.79 48.06 17.78
N PRO A 374 1.40 47.21 18.64
CA PRO A 374 0.70 46.56 19.76
C PRO A 374 0.26 47.51 20.89
N ILE A 375 0.44 48.84 20.73
CA ILE A 375 0.00 49.87 21.67
C ILE A 375 -1.05 50.83 21.06
N CYS A 376 -1.02 51.09 19.75
CA CYS A 376 -1.95 52.04 19.10
C CYS A 376 -2.58 51.55 17.79
N GLU A 377 -2.35 50.29 17.40
CA GLU A 377 -2.83 49.59 16.18
C GLU A 377 -2.44 50.22 14.83
N GLY A 378 -1.97 51.47 14.81
CA GLY A 378 -1.44 52.14 13.62
C GLY A 378 -0.27 51.37 13.01
N ALA A 379 -0.26 51.31 11.68
CA ALA A 379 0.73 50.55 10.90
C ALA A 379 2.17 51.05 11.14
N VAL A 380 3.08 50.10 11.37
CA VAL A 380 4.51 50.31 11.58
C VAL A 380 5.28 49.41 10.60
N PRO A 381 6.26 49.93 9.83
CA PRO A 381 7.16 49.07 9.06
C PRO A 381 7.84 48.03 9.95
N VAL A 382 8.00 46.80 9.46
CA VAL A 382 8.55 45.67 10.26
C VAL A 382 9.97 45.95 10.77
N ASP A 383 10.69 46.86 10.13
CA ASP A 383 12.05 47.33 10.45
C ASP A 383 12.11 48.62 11.31
N ALA A 384 10.99 49.24 11.67
CA ALA A 384 10.98 50.51 12.39
C ALA A 384 11.08 50.34 13.93
N HIS A 385 12.25 50.65 14.50
CA HIS A 385 12.53 50.56 15.95
C HIS A 385 11.71 51.52 16.85
N GLU A 386 10.97 52.48 16.30
CA GLU A 386 10.04 53.35 17.03
C GLU A 386 8.77 53.59 16.21
N CYS A 387 7.59 53.40 16.82
CA CYS A 387 6.30 53.57 16.14
C CYS A 387 6.06 55.05 15.79
N PRO A 388 5.94 55.43 14.51
CA PRO A 388 5.75 56.83 14.10
C PRO A 388 4.41 57.42 14.54
N ASN A 389 3.44 56.58 14.91
CA ASN A 389 2.09 57.00 15.29
C ASN A 389 1.89 57.16 16.82
N CYS A 390 2.83 56.69 17.66
CA CYS A 390 2.72 56.85 19.13
C CYS A 390 4.04 56.96 19.92
N GLY A 391 5.22 56.84 19.29
CA GLY A 391 6.52 56.92 19.96
C GLY A 391 6.91 55.68 20.78
N ALA A 392 6.16 54.58 20.67
CA ALA A 392 6.52 53.32 21.31
C ALA A 392 7.79 52.73 20.67
N ARG A 393 8.84 52.55 21.47
CA ARG A 393 10.10 51.91 21.04
C ARG A 393 10.05 50.41 21.18
N PHE A 394 10.56 49.72 20.18
CA PHE A 394 10.73 48.27 20.18
C PHE A 394 12.15 47.92 20.62
N LEU A 395 12.30 46.85 21.41
CA LEU A 395 13.61 46.38 21.85
C LEU A 395 14.23 45.47 20.79
N GLU A 396 15.54 45.61 20.61
CA GLU A 396 16.33 44.82 19.68
C GLU A 396 16.58 43.43 20.28
N GLU A 397 16.00 42.37 19.69
CA GLU A 397 16.27 40.99 20.12
C GLU A 397 17.58 40.49 19.52
N VAL A 398 18.55 40.20 20.39
CA VAL A 398 19.81 39.53 20.00
C VAL A 398 19.49 38.08 19.63
N GLY A 399 19.54 37.77 18.34
CA GLY A 399 19.05 36.51 17.79
C GLY A 399 19.81 35.27 18.25
N LEU A 400 19.06 34.19 18.50
CA LEU A 400 19.50 32.86 18.95
C LEU A 400 20.67 32.25 18.12
N ALA A 401 20.90 32.74 16.91
CA ALA A 401 21.99 32.32 16.03
C ALA A 401 23.40 32.65 16.57
N GLU A 402 23.60 33.79 17.26
CA GLU A 402 24.92 34.10 17.86
C GLU A 402 25.22 33.18 19.06
N GLU A 403 24.19 32.83 19.84
CA GLU A 403 24.33 31.89 20.96
C GLU A 403 24.74 30.49 20.45
N LEU A 404 24.18 30.06 19.31
CA LEU A 404 24.52 28.79 18.65
C LEU A 404 25.93 28.78 18.01
N ASP A 405 26.40 29.88 17.42
CA ASP A 405 27.78 29.96 16.90
C ASP A 405 28.82 29.97 18.04
N SER A 406 28.48 30.54 19.21
CA SER A 406 29.32 30.45 20.41
C SER A 406 29.50 28.98 20.87
N LEU A 407 28.44 28.18 20.81
CA LEU A 407 28.46 26.74 21.10
C LEU A 407 29.22 25.96 20.01
N GLY A 408 29.07 26.32 18.73
CA GLY A 408 29.80 25.73 17.61
C GLY A 408 31.32 25.88 17.76
N LYS A 409 31.79 27.07 18.16
CA LYS A 409 33.21 27.36 18.38
C LYS A 409 33.82 26.54 19.53
N ALA A 410 33.05 26.26 20.58
CA ALA A 410 33.50 25.40 21.68
C ALA A 410 33.71 23.93 21.27
N VAL A 411 32.86 23.39 20.39
CA VAL A 411 32.92 21.97 19.95
C VAL A 411 34.06 21.70 18.96
N ILE A 412 34.51 22.70 18.21
CA ILE A 412 35.54 22.53 17.17
C ILE A 412 36.96 22.39 17.75
N GLN A 413 37.26 22.95 18.93
CA GLN A 413 38.60 22.84 19.52
C GLN A 413 38.95 21.41 20.01
N ASP A 414 37.96 20.60 20.38
CA ASP A 414 38.17 19.31 21.05
C ASP A 414 38.27 18.11 20.07
N LYS A 415 38.24 18.35 18.75
CA LYS A 415 38.14 17.29 17.72
C LYS A 415 39.11 17.35 16.54
N VAL A 416 40.13 18.21 16.58
CA VAL A 416 41.20 18.28 15.57
C VAL A 416 42.54 17.77 16.17
N GLY A 417 42.47 16.72 17.00
CA GLY A 417 43.57 16.29 17.87
C GLY A 417 44.32 15.01 17.49
N GLU A 418 43.64 13.96 17.00
CA GLU A 418 44.21 12.58 17.06
C GLU A 418 44.49 11.86 15.72
N ASP A 419 43.70 12.02 14.66
CA ASP A 419 43.81 11.17 13.44
C ASP A 419 44.36 11.88 12.18
N LEU A 420 45.41 12.69 12.35
CA LEU A 420 46.32 13.04 11.24
C LEU A 420 47.78 12.89 11.68
N ARG A 421 48.40 11.78 11.30
CA ARG A 421 49.86 11.59 11.37
C ARG A 421 50.38 11.03 10.05
N LEU A 422 51.05 11.89 9.30
CA LEU A 422 51.95 11.48 8.22
C LEU A 422 53.29 11.02 8.83
N GLU A 423 53.99 10.13 8.12
CA GLU A 423 55.29 9.58 8.50
C GLU A 423 56.38 10.67 8.63
N PRO A 424 57.36 10.53 9.54
CA PRO A 424 58.52 11.41 9.62
C PRO A 424 59.61 10.99 8.61
N GLU A 425 60.25 11.97 7.97
CA GLU A 425 61.31 11.71 6.99
C GLU A 425 62.60 11.09 7.56
N THR A 426 63.32 10.36 6.72
CA THR A 426 64.60 9.72 7.02
C THR A 426 65.79 10.63 6.71
N GLY A 427 66.63 10.96 7.70
CA GLY A 427 67.97 11.49 7.43
C GLY A 427 68.66 12.25 8.56
N LYS A 428 69.78 11.72 9.07
CA LYS A 428 70.81 12.50 9.78
C LYS A 428 71.94 12.80 8.78
N PRO A 429 72.61 13.96 8.89
CA PRO A 429 73.86 13.97 9.65
C PRO A 429 74.02 15.21 10.56
N ALA A 430 75.08 15.23 11.38
CA ALA A 430 75.35 16.30 12.35
C ALA A 430 76.72 16.95 12.12
N GLU A 431 76.83 18.25 12.38
CA GLU A 431 78.10 18.98 12.44
C GLU A 431 78.73 19.00 13.85
N ARG A 432 80.00 19.45 13.91
CA ARG A 432 80.84 19.62 15.11
C ARG A 432 80.87 21.12 15.47
N ARG A 433 81.21 21.61 16.67
CA ARG A 433 82.26 21.32 17.69
C ARG A 433 81.86 22.06 19.02
N PRO A 434 82.61 22.03 20.15
CA PRO A 434 83.64 21.11 20.69
C PRO A 434 83.32 20.60 22.15
N LYS A 435 84.34 20.07 22.85
CA LYS A 435 84.40 19.64 24.28
C LYS A 435 84.39 20.83 25.29
N PRO A 436 84.18 20.66 26.63
CA PRO A 436 84.87 19.72 27.56
C PRO A 436 83.96 18.71 28.32
N LEU A 437 84.38 17.44 28.51
CA LEU A 437 85.11 16.83 29.66
C LEU A 437 84.27 16.69 30.94
N ASP A 438 84.09 15.54 31.62
CA ASP A 438 84.33 14.07 31.40
C ASP A 438 83.26 13.32 32.27
N ARG A 439 83.03 11.99 32.31
CA ARG A 439 83.81 10.76 32.04
C ARG A 439 82.79 9.61 31.78
N VAL A 440 82.89 8.75 30.75
CA VAL A 440 83.45 7.35 30.75
C VAL A 440 83.29 6.58 32.10
N VAL A 441 82.88 5.30 32.19
CA VAL A 441 83.07 4.12 31.31
C VAL A 441 81.91 3.09 31.39
N GLU A 442 81.89 2.14 30.44
CA GLU A 442 81.17 0.84 30.36
C GLU A 442 81.68 -0.19 31.41
N PRO A 443 81.46 -1.53 31.34
CA PRO A 443 80.46 -2.37 30.63
C PRO A 443 79.81 -3.48 31.54
N LYS A 444 79.03 -4.43 30.97
CA LYS A 444 79.21 -5.93 31.02
C LYS A 444 77.89 -6.74 30.90
N VAL A 445 78.03 -8.03 30.58
CA VAL A 445 76.99 -9.08 30.34
C VAL A 445 77.20 -10.25 31.36
N PRO A 446 76.48 -11.40 31.31
CA PRO A 446 75.23 -11.74 32.01
C PRO A 446 75.35 -12.68 33.25
N ALA A 447 74.19 -13.01 33.83
CA ALA A 447 73.81 -14.26 34.53
C ALA A 447 74.28 -14.56 35.97
N SER A 448 73.34 -15.02 36.80
CA SER A 448 73.48 -15.97 37.94
C SER A 448 72.08 -16.39 38.46
N GLU A 449 72.00 -17.45 39.26
CA GLU A 449 70.76 -18.18 39.58
C GLU A 449 70.19 -17.98 41.01
N GLU A 450 68.98 -18.51 41.17
CA GLU A 450 68.15 -18.84 42.34
C GLU A 450 68.82 -19.11 43.72
N PRO A 451 68.09 -18.98 44.86
CA PRO A 451 67.20 -20.10 45.27
C PRO A 451 65.86 -19.78 45.97
N VAL A 452 64.83 -20.53 45.53
CA VAL A 452 63.82 -21.28 46.30
C VAL A 452 63.18 -20.67 47.56
N GLY A 453 61.85 -20.47 47.47
CA GLY A 453 60.94 -20.24 48.60
C GLY A 453 59.67 -21.12 48.60
N ARG A 454 59.75 -22.40 48.19
CA ARG A 454 58.58 -23.29 48.05
C ARG A 454 57.89 -23.60 49.39
N ARG A 455 56.57 -23.36 49.49
CA ARG A 455 55.63 -24.23 50.26
C ARG A 455 54.32 -24.40 49.47
N GLY A 456 53.90 -25.65 49.32
CA GLY A 456 52.90 -26.08 48.33
C GLY A 456 51.44 -25.82 48.70
N MET A 457 50.56 -26.03 47.72
CA MET A 457 49.11 -26.09 47.90
C MET A 457 48.67 -27.54 48.08
N THR A 458 47.70 -27.81 48.95
CA THR A 458 47.05 -29.12 49.06
C THR A 458 45.83 -29.17 48.14
N ASN A 459 45.80 -30.14 47.23
CA ASN A 459 44.61 -30.51 46.45
C ASN A 459 44.01 -31.77 47.05
N GLY A 460 42.73 -31.73 47.42
CA GLY A 460 42.00 -32.91 47.93
C GLY A 460 40.58 -32.58 48.36
N LEU A 461 39.63 -33.48 48.06
CA LEU A 461 38.26 -33.40 48.55
C LEU A 461 38.20 -33.96 49.98
N ALA A 462 37.83 -33.14 50.95
CA ALA A 462 37.67 -33.55 52.35
C ALA A 462 36.24 -33.29 52.83
N ARG A 463 35.45 -34.37 52.95
CA ARG A 463 34.28 -34.41 53.83
C ARG A 463 34.77 -34.79 55.23
N GLU A 464 34.91 -33.83 56.14
CA GLU A 464 34.55 -33.93 57.58
C GLU A 464 35.01 -32.71 58.40
N SER A 465 34.60 -32.67 59.68
CA SER A 465 34.68 -31.50 60.56
C SER A 465 35.94 -31.51 61.44
N LEU A 466 36.81 -30.50 61.28
CA LEU A 466 37.77 -30.09 62.31
C LEU A 466 37.61 -28.62 62.68
N LYS A 467 37.44 -28.36 63.98
CA LYS A 467 37.38 -27.02 64.57
C LYS A 467 38.81 -26.50 64.80
N GLY A 468 39.07 -25.24 64.44
CA GLY A 468 40.08 -24.44 65.16
C GLY A 468 41.53 -24.38 64.62
N ALA A 469 41.76 -24.39 63.31
CA ALA A 469 43.07 -24.01 62.74
C ALA A 469 42.93 -23.08 61.52
N ALA A 470 43.73 -22.01 61.45
CA ALA A 470 43.64 -20.96 60.42
C ALA A 470 44.50 -21.26 59.18
N GLY A 471 44.15 -22.31 58.43
CA GLY A 471 44.86 -22.74 57.21
C GLY A 471 44.45 -22.03 55.92
N ARG A 472 45.21 -22.31 54.84
CA ARG A 472 44.80 -22.08 53.44
C ARG A 472 44.45 -23.43 52.80
N THR A 473 43.37 -23.51 52.02
CA THR A 473 42.93 -24.75 51.35
C THR A 473 42.42 -24.50 49.94
N ASN A 474 42.56 -25.49 49.05
CA ASN A 474 41.94 -25.52 47.72
C ASN A 474 40.84 -26.59 47.69
N GLY A 475 39.65 -26.27 47.17
CA GLY A 475 38.58 -27.25 46.93
C GLY A 475 37.18 -26.83 47.39
N ARG A 476 36.25 -27.79 47.44
CA ARG A 476 34.90 -27.62 48.01
C ARG A 476 34.98 -27.73 49.53
N THR A 477 34.64 -26.67 50.28
CA THR A 477 34.62 -26.69 51.75
C THR A 477 33.36 -26.02 52.32
N ASN A 478 32.94 -26.46 53.51
CA ASN A 478 31.67 -26.07 54.12
C ASN A 478 31.90 -25.56 55.55
N GLY A 479 31.67 -24.27 55.78
CA GLY A 479 31.43 -23.68 57.11
C GLY A 479 32.57 -23.65 58.15
N LEU A 480 33.70 -22.98 57.90
CA LEU A 480 34.55 -22.39 58.97
C LEU A 480 35.48 -21.26 58.45
N LYS A 481 36.04 -20.45 59.37
CA LYS A 481 36.83 -19.23 59.05
C LYS A 481 38.23 -19.54 58.48
N GLY A 482 38.38 -19.53 57.16
CA GLY A 482 39.69 -19.70 56.48
C GLY A 482 39.95 -18.72 55.32
N ARG A 483 41.05 -18.95 54.60
CA ARG A 483 41.26 -18.45 53.22
C ARG A 483 41.20 -19.63 52.25
N THR A 484 40.32 -19.60 51.27
CA THR A 484 40.04 -20.77 50.41
C THR A 484 39.97 -20.39 48.94
N ASN A 485 40.61 -21.18 48.06
CA ASN A 485 40.35 -21.13 46.62
C ASN A 485 39.35 -22.25 46.27
N GLY A 486 38.18 -21.90 45.70
CA GLY A 486 37.18 -22.89 45.30
C GLY A 486 35.74 -22.53 45.65
N LEU A 487 34.89 -23.56 45.67
CA LEU A 487 33.46 -23.48 45.96
C LEU A 487 33.21 -23.56 47.47
N THR A 488 32.61 -22.52 48.06
CA THR A 488 32.36 -22.49 49.51
C THR A 488 30.91 -22.18 49.88
N ASN A 489 30.44 -22.81 50.96
CA ASN A 489 29.14 -22.58 51.57
C ASN A 489 29.31 -22.34 53.09
N GLY A 490 28.45 -21.52 53.69
CA GLY A 490 28.51 -21.16 55.11
C GLY A 490 29.14 -19.80 55.45
N LEU A 491 29.16 -19.44 56.74
CA LEU A 491 29.39 -18.05 57.19
C LEU A 491 30.85 -17.69 57.53
N LYS A 492 31.32 -16.58 56.92
CA LYS A 492 32.54 -15.79 57.20
C LYS A 492 33.89 -16.47 56.89
N GLY A 493 34.37 -16.30 55.66
CA GLY A 493 35.76 -16.52 55.24
C GLY A 493 36.29 -15.40 54.32
N ARG A 494 37.49 -15.59 53.75
CA ARG A 494 37.94 -14.91 52.52
C ARG A 494 38.08 -15.95 51.39
N THR A 495 37.27 -15.84 50.33
CA THR A 495 37.22 -16.86 49.27
C THR A 495 37.64 -16.30 47.91
N ASN A 496 38.37 -17.11 47.13
CA ASN A 496 38.69 -16.89 45.72
C ASN A 496 37.91 -17.96 44.92
N GLY A 497 36.77 -17.59 44.32
CA GLY A 497 35.85 -18.55 43.69
C GLY A 497 34.37 -18.32 44.05
N LEU A 498 33.52 -19.26 43.65
CA LEU A 498 32.07 -19.14 43.85
C LEU A 498 31.67 -19.36 45.32
N THR A 499 30.87 -18.45 45.87
CA THR A 499 30.41 -18.50 47.28
C THR A 499 28.89 -18.44 47.35
N ASN A 500 28.28 -19.38 48.08
CA ASN A 500 26.88 -19.28 48.51
C ASN A 500 26.87 -19.01 50.03
N GLY A 501 26.46 -17.82 50.48
CA GLY A 501 26.57 -17.52 51.91
C GLY A 501 26.25 -16.11 52.37
N LEU A 502 25.94 -15.99 53.67
CA LEU A 502 25.33 -14.80 54.27
C LEU A 502 26.27 -13.60 54.49
N LYS A 503 27.54 -13.83 54.88
CA LYS A 503 28.55 -12.77 55.15
C LYS A 503 29.97 -13.26 54.89
N GLY A 504 30.76 -12.56 54.08
CA GLY A 504 32.15 -12.89 53.74
C GLY A 504 32.87 -11.78 52.94
N ARG A 505 34.14 -12.01 52.56
CA ARG A 505 34.82 -11.24 51.49
C ARG A 505 35.20 -12.20 50.35
N THR A 506 34.69 -11.98 49.15
CA THR A 506 34.88 -12.90 48.02
C THR A 506 35.45 -12.18 46.79
N ASN A 507 36.46 -12.76 46.16
CA ASN A 507 36.85 -12.47 44.79
C ASN A 507 36.20 -13.54 43.90
N GLY A 508 35.30 -13.15 43.00
CA GLY A 508 34.48 -14.07 42.19
C GLY A 508 32.98 -13.98 42.46
N LEU A 509 32.22 -14.94 41.91
CA LEU A 509 30.76 -14.94 41.92
C LEU A 509 30.16 -15.21 43.31
N THR A 510 29.20 -14.38 43.73
CA THR A 510 28.51 -14.53 45.03
C THR A 510 26.99 -14.57 44.87
N ASN A 511 26.37 -15.63 45.40
CA ASN A 511 24.93 -15.69 45.67
C ASN A 511 24.73 -15.62 47.19
N GLY A 512 23.91 -14.69 47.67
CA GLY A 512 23.71 -14.50 49.12
C GLY A 512 23.56 -13.05 49.58
N LEU A 513 23.06 -12.87 50.80
CA LEU A 513 22.37 -11.64 51.17
C LEU A 513 23.26 -10.44 51.55
N ARG A 514 24.42 -10.59 52.22
CA ARG A 514 25.21 -9.46 52.77
C ARG A 514 26.75 -9.66 52.78
N GLY A 515 27.37 -9.73 51.59
CA GLY A 515 28.83 -9.83 51.40
C GLY A 515 29.56 -8.51 51.09
N ARG A 516 30.90 -8.57 51.03
CA ARG A 516 31.72 -7.63 50.22
C ARG A 516 32.39 -8.42 49.09
N THR A 517 32.09 -8.08 47.84
CA THR A 517 32.52 -8.89 46.69
C THR A 517 33.28 -8.06 45.65
N ASN A 518 34.36 -8.63 45.13
CA ASN A 518 35.12 -8.12 43.99
C ASN A 518 34.80 -9.05 42.80
N GLY A 519 33.92 -8.61 41.89
CA GLY A 519 33.26 -9.47 40.90
C GLY A 519 31.73 -9.44 40.98
N LEU A 520 31.08 -10.38 40.28
CA LEU A 520 29.63 -10.41 40.08
C LEU A 520 28.85 -10.91 41.32
N THR A 521 27.69 -10.30 41.59
CA THR A 521 26.78 -10.76 42.66
C THR A 521 25.31 -10.76 42.25
N ASN A 522 24.59 -11.78 42.71
CA ASN A 522 23.14 -11.89 42.63
C ASN A 522 22.59 -12.11 44.06
N GLY A 523 22.24 -11.03 44.75
CA GLY A 523 21.86 -11.09 46.17
C GLY A 523 21.63 -9.70 46.78
N LEU A 524 20.59 -9.59 47.63
CA LEU A 524 19.86 -8.33 47.78
C LEU A 524 20.60 -7.13 48.38
N ARG A 525 21.54 -7.27 49.33
CA ARG A 525 22.18 -6.11 50.03
C ARG A 525 23.67 -6.30 50.38
N GLY A 526 24.52 -6.33 49.35
CA GLY A 526 25.99 -6.34 49.48
C GLY A 526 26.68 -4.96 49.32
N ARG A 527 28.01 -4.94 49.40
CA ARG A 527 28.86 -3.89 48.79
C ARG A 527 29.76 -4.53 47.74
N THR A 528 29.68 -4.06 46.50
CA THR A 528 30.33 -4.70 45.35
C THR A 528 31.31 -3.73 44.68
N ASN A 529 32.42 -4.26 44.22
CA ASN A 529 33.39 -3.57 43.38
C ASN A 529 33.52 -4.39 42.09
N GLY A 530 32.86 -3.93 41.02
CA GLY A 530 32.40 -4.76 39.90
C GLY A 530 30.89 -4.65 39.69
N VAL A 531 30.34 -5.46 38.78
CA VAL A 531 28.93 -5.37 38.33
C VAL A 531 27.97 -6.10 39.29
N GLY A 532 26.81 -5.51 39.58
CA GLY A 532 25.80 -6.08 40.48
C GLY A 532 24.36 -5.76 40.06
N ARG A 533 23.41 -6.60 40.49
CA ARG A 533 21.99 -6.56 40.05
C ARG A 533 20.99 -6.39 41.20
N ALA A 534 21.37 -5.69 42.28
CA ALA A 534 20.53 -5.48 43.49
C ALA A 534 20.93 -4.22 44.29
N ASP A 535 20.04 -3.75 45.16
CA ASP A 535 19.98 -2.43 45.84
C ASP A 535 21.12 -2.07 46.84
N GLY A 536 22.34 -2.56 46.59
CA GLY A 536 23.55 -2.26 47.38
C GLY A 536 24.31 -1.02 46.91
N MET A 537 25.27 -0.59 47.72
CA MET A 537 26.27 0.41 47.31
C MET A 537 27.37 -0.28 46.49
N THR A 538 27.42 0.03 45.20
CA THR A 538 28.37 -0.53 44.23
C THR A 538 29.37 0.54 43.78
N ASN A 539 30.65 0.18 43.64
CA ASN A 539 31.62 0.95 42.87
C ASN A 539 31.83 0.24 41.53
N GLY A 540 31.16 0.72 40.48
CA GLY A 540 31.10 0.09 39.16
C GLY A 540 29.74 0.31 38.49
N LEU A 541 29.59 -0.23 37.27
CA LEU A 541 28.34 -0.13 36.50
C LEU A 541 27.18 -0.87 37.19
N GLN A 542 26.05 -0.18 37.34
CA GLN A 542 24.78 -0.76 37.77
C GLN A 542 23.58 0.08 37.28
N GLY A 543 22.57 -0.57 36.70
CA GLY A 543 21.34 0.09 36.22
C GLY A 543 20.25 0.25 37.29
N GLY A 544 20.54 0.90 38.43
CA GLY A 544 19.51 1.14 39.44
C GLY A 544 19.94 1.40 40.89
N GLY A 545 21.14 1.95 41.16
CA GLY A 545 21.60 2.20 42.54
C GLY A 545 22.52 3.43 42.64
N ARG A 546 22.52 4.11 43.80
CA ARG A 546 23.33 5.32 44.03
C ARG A 546 24.82 5.01 44.20
N THR A 547 25.65 5.61 43.35
CA THR A 547 27.12 5.63 43.40
C THR A 547 27.64 6.91 44.08
N ASN A 548 28.91 6.90 44.53
CA ASN A 548 29.63 8.08 45.03
C ASN A 548 31.10 8.00 44.57
N GLY A 549 31.50 8.72 43.52
CA GLY A 549 32.88 8.74 43.01
C GLY A 549 33.03 9.49 41.68
N LEU A 550 34.24 9.95 41.38
CA LEU A 550 34.60 10.69 40.16
C LEU A 550 34.72 9.78 38.92
N THR A 551 34.30 10.28 37.76
CA THR A 551 34.50 9.67 36.44
C THR A 551 34.67 10.76 35.36
N ASN A 552 35.68 10.65 34.51
CA ASN A 552 35.83 11.51 33.32
C ASN A 552 34.93 11.01 32.15
N GLY A 553 34.86 11.79 31.06
CA GLY A 553 33.95 11.60 29.92
C GLY A 553 34.20 10.35 29.03
N LEU A 554 33.44 10.15 27.95
CA LEU A 554 32.57 11.12 27.26
C LEU A 554 31.25 10.49 26.71
N ALA A 555 30.16 11.28 26.77
CA ALA A 555 28.92 11.25 25.99
C ALA A 555 28.31 9.92 25.46
N ALA A 556 27.32 9.40 26.19
CA ALA A 556 26.08 8.84 25.61
C ALA A 556 24.91 8.99 26.62
N MET A 557 23.71 9.34 26.17
CA MET A 557 22.52 9.51 27.03
C MET A 557 21.96 8.15 27.51
N ARG A 558 21.28 8.01 28.67
CA ARG A 558 20.32 8.92 29.33
C ARG A 558 20.43 8.98 30.87
N ARG A 559 20.09 10.18 31.40
CA ARG A 559 19.46 10.49 32.70
C ARG A 559 20.18 10.05 34.00
N GLY A 560 21.00 10.97 34.52
CA GLY A 560 21.28 11.13 35.96
C GLY A 560 21.70 12.59 36.23
N MET A 561 21.12 13.25 37.23
CA MET A 561 21.40 14.67 37.52
C MET A 561 22.54 14.84 38.54
N THR A 562 23.41 15.83 38.31
CA THR A 562 24.50 16.26 39.21
C THR A 562 24.60 17.78 39.24
N ASN A 563 24.78 18.37 40.42
CA ASN A 563 25.01 19.82 40.61
C ASN A 563 26.47 20.10 41.00
N GLY A 564 27.09 21.11 40.38
CA GLY A 564 28.38 21.68 40.81
C GLY A 564 29.24 22.16 39.64
N LEU A 565 29.79 23.38 39.73
CA LEU A 565 30.64 23.96 38.68
C LEU A 565 32.06 23.37 38.64
N THR A 566 32.62 23.37 37.43
CA THR A 566 34.07 23.29 37.16
C THR A 566 34.75 24.63 37.43
N ASN A 567 36.03 24.60 37.81
CA ASN A 567 37.02 25.60 37.34
C ASN A 567 38.46 25.19 37.68
N GLY A 568 39.44 25.68 36.91
CA GLY A 568 40.85 25.67 37.36
C GLY A 568 41.92 25.41 36.29
N ASN A 569 42.21 26.41 35.45
CA ASN A 569 43.58 26.95 35.30
C ASN A 569 43.58 28.16 34.35
N GLY A 570 43.59 29.42 34.82
CA GLY A 570 43.46 29.93 36.19
C GLY A 570 44.30 31.18 36.43
N PHE A 571 44.24 31.75 37.65
CA PHE A 571 45.36 32.47 38.27
C PHE A 571 45.21 32.55 39.79
N THR A 572 46.09 31.85 40.50
CA THR A 572 46.67 32.13 41.84
C THR A 572 45.81 32.64 43.02
N ASN A 573 45.89 31.88 44.12
CA ASN A 573 46.02 32.30 45.54
C ASN A 573 44.83 32.96 46.27
N GLY A 574 44.45 32.42 47.44
CA GLY A 574 43.50 33.09 48.33
C GLY A 574 43.05 32.28 49.56
N LEU A 575 43.75 32.45 50.68
CA LEU A 575 43.47 31.89 52.01
C LEU A 575 42.01 32.03 52.52
N GLY A 576 41.51 30.95 53.14
CA GLY A 576 41.00 30.99 54.52
C GLY A 576 39.84 31.95 54.90
N ALA A 577 38.60 31.47 54.75
CA ALA A 577 37.49 31.64 55.70
C ALA A 577 37.40 32.96 56.52
N ALA A 578 37.20 34.11 55.86
CA ALA A 578 37.17 35.42 56.52
C ALA A 578 35.86 36.24 56.35
N ARG A 579 34.70 35.61 56.09
CA ARG A 579 33.39 36.32 56.25
C ARG A 579 32.16 35.47 56.60
N PHE A 580 32.35 34.27 57.16
CA PHE A 580 31.25 33.39 57.59
C PHE A 580 30.58 33.82 58.91
N HIS A 581 30.25 35.11 59.07
CA HIS A 581 29.58 35.65 60.27
C HIS A 581 28.74 36.93 60.05
N ARG A 582 28.01 37.09 58.91
CA ARG A 582 26.95 38.13 58.83
C ARG A 582 25.77 37.96 57.88
N GLU A 583 25.34 36.73 57.57
CA GLU A 583 24.08 36.50 56.83
C GLU A 583 23.16 35.42 57.41
N ALA A 584 23.46 34.92 58.62
CA ALA A 584 22.73 33.86 59.31
C ALA A 584 21.38 34.31 59.94
N ALA A 585 20.72 35.35 59.39
CA ALA A 585 19.57 36.02 60.01
C ALA A 585 18.28 36.06 59.17
N MET A 586 18.34 35.96 57.83
CA MET A 586 17.24 36.38 56.94
C MET A 586 16.58 35.25 56.11
N ALA A 587 16.47 34.04 56.65
CA ALA A 587 15.98 32.87 55.89
C ALA A 587 14.86 32.01 56.51
N ARG A 588 14.55 32.12 57.82
CA ARG A 588 13.65 31.15 58.48
C ARG A 588 12.16 31.30 58.15
N TRP A 589 11.68 32.50 57.80
CA TRP A 589 10.27 32.70 57.41
C TRP A 589 9.96 32.12 56.03
N LYS A 590 10.88 32.29 55.06
CA LYS A 590 10.81 31.71 53.72
C LYS A 590 10.66 30.19 53.75
N LEU A 591 11.26 29.51 54.72
CA LEU A 591 11.18 28.06 54.91
C LEU A 591 9.77 27.52 55.23
N TYR A 592 8.84 28.39 55.64
CA TYR A 592 7.42 28.04 55.86
C TYR A 592 6.51 28.71 54.84
N VAL A 593 6.75 29.98 54.49
CA VAL A 593 5.91 30.70 53.52
C VAL A 593 6.10 30.18 52.10
N ILE A 594 7.30 29.77 51.67
CA ILE A 594 7.48 29.20 50.32
C ILE A 594 6.69 27.90 50.15
N PRO A 595 6.83 26.84 50.96
CA PRO A 595 6.05 25.62 50.76
C PRO A 595 4.54 25.83 50.92
N LEU A 596 4.09 26.80 51.74
CA LEU A 596 2.67 27.10 51.90
C LEU A 596 2.11 27.89 50.70
N MET A 597 2.85 28.88 50.18
CA MET A 597 2.52 29.59 48.94
C MET A 597 2.63 28.71 47.70
N SER A 598 3.63 27.82 47.63
CA SER A 598 3.73 26.81 46.57
C SER A 598 2.59 25.80 46.66
N GLY A 599 2.18 25.39 47.87
CA GLY A 599 0.98 24.57 48.07
C GLY A 599 -0.28 25.26 47.56
N ALA A 600 -0.47 26.54 47.90
CA ALA A 600 -1.57 27.35 47.40
C ALA A 600 -1.53 27.51 45.87
N LEU A 601 -0.37 27.83 45.29
CA LEU A 601 -0.17 27.98 43.84
C LEU A 601 -0.33 26.66 43.06
N LEU A 602 -0.02 25.51 43.65
CA LEU A 602 -0.27 24.18 43.08
C LEU A 602 -1.74 23.74 43.21
N LEU A 603 -2.49 24.32 44.15
CA LEU A 603 -3.93 24.10 44.32
C LEU A 603 -4.80 25.15 43.59
N LEU A 604 -4.24 26.30 43.20
CA LEU A 604 -4.95 27.33 42.42
C LEU A 604 -5.59 26.78 41.14
N PRO A 605 -4.92 25.94 40.31
CA PRO A 605 -5.51 25.34 39.12
C PRO A 605 -6.69 24.39 39.40
N LEU A 606 -6.85 23.93 40.64
CA LEU A 606 -7.95 23.06 41.10
C LEU A 606 -9.11 23.86 41.74
N LEU A 607 -8.96 25.18 41.89
CA LEU A 607 -9.89 26.05 42.64
C LEU A 607 -10.28 27.33 41.88
N GLY A 608 -9.60 27.67 40.78
CA GLY A 608 -10.01 28.73 39.87
C GLY A 608 -11.11 28.27 38.90
N PRO A 609 -11.95 29.19 38.37
CA PRO A 609 -12.87 28.86 37.29
C PRO A 609 -12.09 28.44 36.04
N ALA A 610 -12.53 27.36 35.39
CA ALA A 610 -11.88 26.81 34.21
C ALA A 610 -12.14 27.69 32.97
N ASN A 611 -11.29 28.69 32.75
CA ASN A 611 -11.15 29.32 31.43
C ASN A 611 -10.27 28.41 30.55
N PRO A 612 -10.75 27.95 29.38
CA PRO A 612 -9.96 27.08 28.52
C PRO A 612 -8.76 27.82 27.93
N ALA A 613 -7.63 27.11 27.80
CA ALA A 613 -6.59 27.53 26.87
C ALA A 613 -7.12 27.38 25.43
N GLY A 614 -6.68 28.26 24.52
CA GLY A 614 -6.94 28.07 23.09
C GLY A 614 -6.33 26.76 22.57
N PRO A 615 -6.89 26.15 21.51
CA PRO A 615 -6.43 24.86 21.00
C PRO A 615 -4.95 24.89 20.61
N THR A 616 -4.25 23.81 20.94
CA THR A 616 -2.85 23.61 20.57
C THR A 616 -2.81 22.76 19.31
N TYR A 617 -2.39 23.38 18.20
CA TYR A 617 -2.55 22.90 16.82
C TYR A 617 -4.02 23.03 16.32
N PRO A 618 -4.28 23.36 15.03
CA PRO A 618 -5.64 23.75 14.58
C PRO A 618 -6.68 22.64 14.51
N ILE A 619 -6.28 21.45 14.05
CA ILE A 619 -7.08 20.21 14.01
C ILE A 619 -6.20 19.08 14.52
N THR A 620 -6.76 18.13 15.25
CA THR A 620 -6.09 16.95 15.81
C THR A 620 -6.88 15.69 15.50
N ILE A 621 -6.20 14.61 15.10
CA ILE A 621 -6.87 13.35 14.73
C ILE A 621 -7.06 12.49 15.98
N ASP A 622 -8.20 12.65 16.65
CA ASP A 622 -8.56 11.90 17.87
C ASP A 622 -9.95 11.23 17.84
N GLY A 623 -10.73 11.48 16.78
CA GLY A 623 -12.11 11.02 16.57
C GLY A 623 -13.17 12.09 16.91
N SER A 624 -12.77 13.28 17.34
CA SER A 624 -13.66 14.34 17.83
C SER A 624 -13.63 15.59 16.96
N VAL A 625 -14.67 15.72 16.12
CA VAL A 625 -14.94 16.85 15.19
C VAL A 625 -15.20 18.22 15.84
N ALA A 626 -14.68 18.46 17.04
CA ALA A 626 -14.93 19.63 17.88
C ALA A 626 -13.96 20.80 17.63
N ASP A 627 -12.78 20.53 17.06
CA ASP A 627 -11.80 21.52 16.62
C ASP A 627 -12.00 21.94 15.14
N TRP A 628 -12.66 21.09 14.34
CA TRP A 628 -13.05 21.39 12.95
C TRP A 628 -13.98 22.60 12.83
N ALA A 629 -13.64 23.51 11.91
CA ALA A 629 -14.54 24.56 11.49
C ALA A 629 -15.82 23.97 10.85
N PRO A 630 -17.04 24.32 11.29
CA PRO A 630 -18.27 23.72 10.77
C PRO A 630 -18.47 23.86 9.26
N ALA A 631 -17.96 24.94 8.66
CA ALA A 631 -17.98 25.17 7.21
C ALA A 631 -17.06 24.22 6.41
N ALA A 632 -16.15 23.50 7.06
CA ALA A 632 -15.33 22.47 6.43
C ALA A 632 -16.07 21.12 6.33
N ILE A 633 -17.18 20.91 7.06
CA ILE A 633 -17.90 19.63 7.09
C ILE A 633 -19.25 19.76 6.38
N ALA A 634 -19.33 19.17 5.19
CA ALA A 634 -20.51 19.07 4.35
C ALA A 634 -21.53 18.07 4.92
N ALA A 635 -22.81 18.46 4.94
CA ALA A 635 -23.91 17.53 5.20
C ALA A 635 -24.24 16.72 3.93
N GLN A 636 -24.55 15.44 4.11
CA GLN A 636 -24.91 14.49 3.07
C GLN A 636 -26.38 14.05 3.25
N THR A 637 -26.99 13.41 2.24
CA THR A 637 -28.37 12.93 2.29
C THR A 637 -28.44 11.49 2.82
N PRO A 638 -28.97 11.22 4.04
CA PRO A 638 -29.03 9.87 4.59
C PRO A 638 -29.95 8.97 3.75
N LYS A 639 -29.58 7.70 3.58
CA LYS A 639 -30.23 6.77 2.64
C LYS A 639 -31.13 5.77 3.39
N PRO A 640 -32.48 5.88 3.30
CA PRO A 640 -33.39 5.04 4.07
C PRO A 640 -33.21 3.55 3.78
N GLY A 641 -32.99 2.75 4.81
CA GLY A 641 -32.82 1.30 4.71
C GLY A 641 -31.38 0.83 4.44
N LEU A 642 -30.43 1.75 4.23
CA LEU A 642 -29.00 1.42 4.17
C LEU A 642 -28.47 1.02 5.57
N ASN A 643 -27.35 0.29 5.61
CA ASN A 643 -26.67 -0.04 6.87
C ASN A 643 -26.14 1.26 7.52
N PRO A 644 -26.61 1.63 8.74
CA PRO A 644 -26.29 2.92 9.33
C PRO A 644 -24.80 3.07 9.68
N ASN A 645 -24.05 1.98 9.79
CA ASN A 645 -22.60 2.01 10.07
C ASN A 645 -21.77 2.52 8.89
N VAL A 646 -22.37 2.62 7.70
CA VAL A 646 -21.72 3.13 6.49
C VAL A 646 -22.50 4.23 5.77
N ASP A 647 -23.80 4.42 6.04
CA ASP A 647 -24.63 5.57 5.65
C ASP A 647 -23.97 6.90 6.07
N ILE A 648 -23.37 7.60 5.11
CA ILE A 648 -22.57 8.80 5.32
C ILE A 648 -23.53 9.98 5.52
N VAL A 649 -23.52 10.59 6.70
CA VAL A 649 -24.35 11.75 7.01
C VAL A 649 -23.56 13.06 6.96
N ARG A 650 -22.23 13.02 7.16
CA ARG A 650 -21.34 14.18 7.00
C ARG A 650 -19.96 13.79 6.47
N PHE A 651 -19.35 14.66 5.68
CA PHE A 651 -18.02 14.49 5.09
C PHE A 651 -17.25 15.82 5.12
N GLY A 652 -15.94 15.79 5.40
CA GLY A 652 -15.10 16.99 5.42
C GLY A 652 -13.64 16.73 5.07
N VAL A 653 -12.96 17.80 4.65
CA VAL A 653 -11.53 17.83 4.31
C VAL A 653 -10.94 19.21 4.65
N ALA A 654 -9.80 19.30 5.32
CA ALA A 654 -9.23 20.58 5.71
C ALA A 654 -7.70 20.60 5.57
N ASP A 655 -7.16 21.67 4.99
CA ASP A 655 -5.73 21.94 5.13
C ASP A 655 -5.39 22.24 6.60
N ASN A 656 -4.37 21.57 7.10
CA ASN A 656 -3.75 21.80 8.40
C ASN A 656 -2.26 22.11 8.18
N ILE A 657 -1.54 22.50 9.23
CA ILE A 657 -0.18 23.07 9.08
C ILE A 657 0.74 22.15 8.28
N ASP A 658 0.95 20.91 8.75
CA ASP A 658 1.85 19.93 8.12
C ASP A 658 1.13 18.86 7.28
N TYR A 659 -0.20 18.74 7.38
CA TYR A 659 -0.96 17.65 6.74
C TYR A 659 -2.33 18.08 6.19
N LEU A 660 -2.89 17.27 5.27
CA LEU A 660 -4.27 17.34 4.84
C LEU A 660 -5.12 16.42 5.74
N ALA A 661 -6.18 16.96 6.35
CA ALA A 661 -7.07 16.24 7.26
C ALA A 661 -8.38 15.83 6.57
N PHE A 662 -8.98 14.71 6.97
CA PHE A 662 -10.25 14.18 6.48
C PHE A 662 -11.15 13.76 7.63
N VAL A 663 -12.46 13.88 7.46
CA VAL A 663 -13.48 13.45 8.42
C VAL A 663 -14.70 12.84 7.73
N ALA A 664 -15.23 11.78 8.32
CA ALA A 664 -16.53 11.20 8.00
C ALA A 664 -17.37 11.05 9.27
N GLU A 665 -18.66 11.37 9.20
CA GLU A 665 -19.65 10.92 10.20
C GLU A 665 -20.71 10.06 9.52
N VAL A 666 -21.04 8.92 10.12
CA VAL A 666 -22.11 8.01 9.70
C VAL A 666 -23.27 8.02 10.69
N ASN A 667 -24.42 7.50 10.25
CA ASN A 667 -25.67 7.46 11.02
C ASN A 667 -25.59 6.53 12.26
N GLY A 668 -24.74 5.49 12.20
CA GLY A 668 -24.55 4.46 13.21
C GLY A 668 -23.19 4.53 13.91
N THR A 669 -22.42 3.44 13.87
CA THR A 669 -21.05 3.36 14.41
C THR A 669 -20.06 3.13 13.27
N ALA A 670 -19.07 3.99 13.10
CA ALA A 670 -18.03 3.82 12.10
C ALA A 670 -17.12 2.64 12.48
N LEU A 671 -16.71 1.84 11.49
CA LEU A 671 -15.88 0.64 11.68
C LEU A 671 -16.51 -0.35 12.66
N ARG A 672 -17.82 -0.60 12.57
CA ARG A 672 -18.54 -1.56 13.41
C ARG A 672 -18.12 -2.99 13.05
N GLY A 673 -18.08 -3.32 11.76
CA GLY A 673 -17.67 -4.63 11.24
C GLY A 673 -18.63 -5.77 11.59
N GLY A 674 -18.23 -7.01 11.30
CA GLY A 674 -18.93 -8.23 11.73
C GLY A 674 -18.35 -8.81 13.01
N ASP A 675 -19.14 -9.62 13.73
CA ASP A 675 -18.80 -10.08 15.09
C ASP A 675 -17.96 -11.37 15.13
N ALA A 676 -18.23 -12.36 14.27
CA ALA A 676 -17.56 -13.66 14.25
C ALA A 676 -17.67 -14.38 12.90
N PRO A 677 -16.57 -14.63 12.16
CA PRO A 677 -15.24 -14.02 12.36
C PRO A 677 -15.31 -12.49 12.25
N PRO A 678 -14.35 -11.75 12.84
CA PRO A 678 -14.30 -10.30 12.73
C PRO A 678 -14.01 -9.89 11.28
N THR A 679 -15.01 -9.25 10.66
CA THR A 679 -14.92 -8.68 9.31
C THR A 679 -14.98 -7.15 9.40
N MET A 680 -14.35 -6.44 8.45
CA MET A 680 -14.15 -4.99 8.56
C MET A 680 -15.14 -4.21 7.71
N ASP A 681 -15.59 -3.07 8.24
CA ASP A 681 -16.06 -1.97 7.38
C ASP A 681 -14.84 -1.16 6.89
N THR A 682 -14.98 -0.42 5.80
CA THR A 682 -13.90 0.34 5.18
C THR A 682 -14.39 1.69 4.66
N PHE A 683 -13.60 2.73 4.92
CA PHE A 683 -13.77 4.09 4.39
C PHE A 683 -12.61 4.42 3.44
N ARG A 684 -12.92 5.05 2.31
CA ARG A 684 -11.97 5.35 1.23
C ARG A 684 -12.16 6.79 0.77
N PHE A 685 -11.16 7.62 1.02
CA PHE A 685 -11.08 8.97 0.46
C PHE A 685 -10.27 8.90 -0.83
N PHE A 686 -10.93 9.19 -1.95
CA PHE A 686 -10.29 9.30 -3.26
C PHE A 686 -9.82 10.73 -3.47
N LEU A 687 -8.55 10.91 -3.80
CA LEU A 687 -7.88 12.20 -3.86
C LEU A 687 -7.30 12.42 -5.26
N ASP A 688 -7.76 13.49 -5.90
CA ASP A 688 -7.33 14.01 -7.19
C ASP A 688 -6.47 15.25 -6.92
N THR A 689 -5.19 15.18 -7.30
CA THR A 689 -4.12 16.09 -6.84
C THR A 689 -3.60 17.03 -7.92
N ASP A 690 -3.66 16.64 -9.20
CA ASP A 690 -3.40 17.54 -10.32
C ASP A 690 -4.64 18.38 -10.70
N ARG A 691 -5.86 17.88 -10.44
CA ARG A 691 -7.18 18.42 -10.81
C ARG A 691 -7.56 18.19 -12.28
N ASP A 692 -7.07 17.12 -12.89
CA ASP A 692 -7.49 16.66 -14.22
C ASP A 692 -8.31 15.34 -14.15
N PRO A 693 -9.63 15.36 -14.41
CA PRO A 693 -10.44 14.15 -14.47
C PRO A 693 -10.11 13.23 -15.67
N ALA A 694 -9.04 13.51 -16.43
CA ALA A 694 -8.45 12.60 -17.40
C ALA A 694 -7.38 11.66 -16.81
N THR A 695 -6.70 12.04 -15.72
CA THR A 695 -5.65 11.26 -15.04
C THR A 695 -6.23 10.34 -13.95
N GLY A 696 -5.37 9.72 -13.14
CA GLY A 696 -5.77 8.89 -11.98
C GLY A 696 -6.72 7.72 -12.23
N TYR A 697 -7.37 7.28 -11.15
CA TYR A 697 -8.50 6.36 -11.14
C TYR A 697 -9.83 7.12 -11.25
N ARG A 698 -10.73 6.70 -12.15
CA ARG A 698 -12.01 7.38 -12.42
C ARG A 698 -13.04 7.07 -11.35
N VAL A 699 -13.38 8.08 -10.55
CA VAL A 699 -14.25 7.91 -9.38
C VAL A 699 -15.00 9.21 -9.06
N GLY A 700 -16.33 9.16 -8.97
CA GLY A 700 -17.15 10.35 -8.64
C GLY A 700 -17.03 11.55 -9.61
N GLY A 701 -16.42 11.37 -10.78
CA GLY A 701 -16.05 12.46 -11.71
C GLY A 701 -14.64 13.04 -11.53
N LEU A 702 -13.86 12.51 -10.57
CA LEU A 702 -12.45 12.83 -10.31
C LEU A 702 -11.49 11.90 -11.07
N GLY A 703 -10.25 12.36 -11.23
CA GLY A 703 -9.08 11.55 -11.60
C GLY A 703 -8.21 11.30 -10.37
N ALA A 704 -8.50 10.25 -9.60
CA ALA A 704 -7.83 10.07 -8.30
C ALA A 704 -6.40 9.52 -8.44
N ASP A 705 -5.40 10.36 -8.18
CA ASP A 705 -3.97 10.01 -8.10
C ASP A 705 -3.60 9.27 -6.80
N ARG A 706 -4.44 9.46 -5.77
CA ARG A 706 -4.19 9.06 -4.39
C ARG A 706 -5.47 8.47 -3.78
N LEU A 707 -5.30 7.50 -2.90
CA LEU A 707 -6.40 6.88 -2.15
C LEU A 707 -5.98 6.70 -0.69
N VAL A 708 -6.79 7.20 0.24
CA VAL A 708 -6.65 6.94 1.67
C VAL A 708 -7.67 5.88 2.07
N GLU A 709 -7.22 4.71 2.51
CA GLU A 709 -8.05 3.63 3.00
C GLU A 709 -7.92 3.51 4.54
N VAL A 710 -9.07 3.43 5.23
CA VAL A 710 -9.16 3.18 6.67
C VAL A 710 -10.21 2.09 6.91
N SER A 711 -9.79 0.94 7.44
CA SER A 711 -10.66 -0.23 7.67
C SER A 711 -10.55 -0.73 9.11
N GLY A 712 -11.62 -1.38 9.59
CA GLY A 712 -11.63 -2.00 10.91
C GLY A 712 -13.00 -2.46 11.41
N TRP A 713 -13.02 -2.92 12.66
CA TRP A 713 -14.17 -3.54 13.30
C TRP A 713 -14.24 -3.21 14.81
N ALA A 714 -15.41 -3.45 15.41
CA ALA A 714 -15.75 -3.16 16.80
C ALA A 714 -15.49 -1.69 17.25
N GLY A 715 -15.54 -0.73 16.31
CA GLY A 715 -15.24 0.68 16.56
C GLY A 715 -13.75 0.98 16.71
N ASN A 716 -12.88 0.28 15.97
CA ASN A 716 -11.43 0.46 15.99
C ASN A 716 -10.87 0.58 14.56
N VAL A 717 -9.78 1.33 14.39
CA VAL A 717 -8.96 1.27 13.17
C VAL A 717 -8.04 0.05 13.24
N ASN A 718 -8.06 -0.79 12.21
CA ASN A 718 -7.19 -1.97 12.07
C ASN A 718 -6.24 -1.87 10.88
N VAL A 719 -6.67 -1.20 9.80
CA VAL A 719 -5.86 -0.89 8.62
C VAL A 719 -5.97 0.62 8.36
N SER A 720 -4.85 1.27 8.09
CA SER A 720 -4.81 2.67 7.66
C SER A 720 -3.65 2.89 6.68
N ALA A 721 -3.95 3.25 5.44
CA ALA A 721 -2.95 3.31 4.36
C ALA A 721 -3.24 4.41 3.32
N LEU A 722 -2.16 4.92 2.73
CA LEU A 722 -2.17 5.77 1.55
C LEU A 722 -1.70 4.94 0.35
N TYR A 723 -2.40 5.04 -0.76
CA TYR A 723 -2.08 4.44 -2.04
C TYR A 723 -1.83 5.52 -3.09
N GLU A 724 -0.97 5.20 -4.05
CA GLU A 724 -0.67 5.95 -5.27
C GLU A 724 -1.16 5.17 -6.49
N TRP A 725 -1.67 5.86 -7.50
CA TRP A 725 -2.18 5.26 -8.72
C TRP A 725 -1.08 4.98 -9.76
N ASP A 726 -1.04 3.77 -10.32
CA ASP A 726 -0.20 3.41 -11.46
C ASP A 726 -0.76 3.98 -12.77
N THR A 727 -0.20 5.12 -13.20
CA THR A 727 -0.57 5.83 -14.43
C THR A 727 -0.36 5.03 -15.73
N ASN A 728 0.32 3.87 -15.69
CA ASN A 728 0.47 2.99 -16.85
C ASN A 728 -0.76 2.10 -17.09
N ARG A 729 -1.74 2.07 -16.16
CA ARG A 729 -2.92 1.21 -16.23
C ARG A 729 -4.14 1.94 -16.75
N ASN A 730 -5.12 1.17 -17.20
CA ASN A 730 -6.45 1.71 -17.48
C ASN A 730 -7.03 2.31 -16.19
N SER A 731 -7.46 3.58 -16.25
CA SER A 731 -8.11 4.38 -15.18
C SER A 731 -9.34 3.77 -14.48
N ASN A 732 -9.66 2.49 -14.74
CA ASN A 732 -10.76 1.74 -14.12
C ASN A 732 -10.29 0.37 -13.55
N ASP A 733 -9.02 -0.04 -13.74
CA ASP A 733 -8.47 -1.29 -13.19
C ASP A 733 -8.07 -1.10 -11.73
N TRP A 734 -8.93 -1.50 -10.79
CA TRP A 734 -8.70 -1.39 -9.34
C TRP A 734 -7.33 -1.92 -8.87
N ARG A 735 -6.69 -2.82 -9.63
CA ARG A 735 -5.34 -3.35 -9.36
C ARG A 735 -4.21 -2.35 -9.60
N GLY A 736 -4.52 -1.09 -9.95
CA GLY A 736 -3.55 0.01 -10.08
C GLY A 736 -3.20 0.77 -8.81
N TRP A 737 -3.85 0.48 -7.69
CA TRP A 737 -3.50 1.08 -6.39
C TRP A 737 -2.26 0.43 -5.78
N ILE A 738 -1.15 1.17 -5.75
CA ILE A 738 0.11 0.76 -5.11
C ILE A 738 0.18 1.39 -3.72
N LYS A 739 0.36 0.59 -2.66
CA LYS A 739 0.48 1.14 -1.29
C LYS A 739 1.75 1.98 -1.17
N ALA A 740 1.59 3.26 -0.87
CA ALA A 740 2.65 4.26 -0.77
C ALA A 740 3.10 4.50 0.68
N ALA A 741 2.16 4.61 1.63
CA ALA A 741 2.46 4.88 3.04
C ALA A 741 1.39 4.32 4.01
N SER A 742 1.65 4.45 5.30
CA SER A 742 0.67 4.29 6.39
C SER A 742 0.09 5.67 6.76
N VAL A 743 -1.20 5.77 7.09
CA VAL A 743 -1.82 7.04 7.54
C VAL A 743 -2.18 6.98 9.02
N THR A 744 -2.22 8.14 9.67
CA THR A 744 -2.79 8.26 11.03
C THR A 744 -4.29 8.48 10.90
N ALA A 745 -5.07 7.67 11.62
CA ALA A 745 -6.53 7.73 11.64
C ALA A 745 -7.06 7.40 13.04
N ALA A 746 -8.22 7.96 13.38
CA ALA A 746 -8.92 7.75 14.65
C ALA A 746 -10.42 7.54 14.40
N VAL A 747 -11.10 6.91 15.35
CA VAL A 747 -12.53 6.59 15.25
C VAL A 747 -13.20 6.67 16.62
N ALA A 748 -14.39 7.27 16.71
CA ALA A 748 -15.15 7.41 17.94
C ALA A 748 -16.67 7.42 17.67
N GLY A 749 -17.34 6.32 17.99
CA GLY A 749 -18.77 6.16 17.70
C GLY A 749 -19.04 6.21 16.19
N GLY A 750 -19.94 7.10 15.74
CA GLY A 750 -20.22 7.32 14.31
C GLY A 750 -19.16 8.14 13.56
N ARG A 751 -18.02 8.48 14.16
CA ARG A 751 -17.05 9.45 13.62
C ARG A 751 -15.73 8.80 13.27
N LEU A 752 -15.16 9.14 12.13
CA LEU A 752 -13.85 8.72 11.66
C LEU A 752 -13.06 9.94 11.17
N GLU A 753 -11.78 10.00 11.53
CA GLU A 753 -10.85 11.04 11.11
C GLU A 753 -9.55 10.42 10.57
N ALA A 754 -8.91 11.09 9.61
CA ALA A 754 -7.63 10.67 9.04
C ALA A 754 -6.75 11.87 8.64
N GLN A 755 -5.44 11.64 8.47
CA GLN A 755 -4.51 12.64 7.94
C GLN A 755 -3.48 12.05 6.96
N VAL A 756 -3.07 12.86 5.98
CA VAL A 756 -1.95 12.58 5.07
C VAL A 756 -0.97 13.75 5.08
N ASP A 757 0.31 13.47 5.31
CA ASP A 757 1.40 14.46 5.28
C ASP A 757 1.54 15.06 3.86
N TRP A 758 1.60 16.39 3.76
CA TRP A 758 1.66 17.07 2.46
C TRP A 758 2.86 16.65 1.61
N LEU A 759 4.01 16.34 2.22
CA LEU A 759 5.20 15.87 1.51
C LEU A 759 5.01 14.48 0.86
N THR A 760 4.05 13.68 1.36
CA THR A 760 3.64 12.41 0.75
C THR A 760 2.53 12.56 -0.30
N LEU A 761 1.84 13.72 -0.30
CA LEU A 761 0.71 13.98 -1.17
C LEU A 761 1.11 14.75 -2.43
N VAL A 762 1.56 16.01 -2.28
CA VAL A 762 1.99 16.90 -3.37
C VAL A 762 2.83 18.04 -2.80
N SER A 763 3.94 18.38 -3.48
CA SER A 763 4.84 19.47 -3.08
C SER A 763 5.20 20.35 -4.28
N PRO A 764 4.96 21.68 -4.23
CA PRO A 764 4.37 22.45 -3.12
C PRO A 764 2.89 22.10 -2.87
N LYS A 765 2.34 22.52 -1.70
CA LYS A 765 0.91 22.38 -1.39
C LYS A 765 0.05 22.95 -2.52
N ALA A 766 -1.00 22.23 -2.91
CA ALA A 766 -2.00 22.65 -3.89
C ALA A 766 -3.41 22.30 -3.41
N PRO A 767 -4.49 22.93 -3.92
CA PRO A 767 -5.85 22.47 -3.70
C PRO A 767 -6.03 21.05 -4.24
N VAL A 768 -6.67 20.18 -3.46
CA VAL A 768 -6.91 18.76 -3.76
C VAL A 768 -8.42 18.53 -3.78
N PHE A 769 -8.90 17.74 -4.74
CA PHE A 769 -10.31 17.36 -4.83
C PHE A 769 -10.51 15.97 -4.21
N VAL A 770 -11.54 15.82 -3.36
CA VAL A 770 -11.73 14.62 -2.53
C VAL A 770 -13.17 14.12 -2.60
N ALA A 771 -13.35 12.83 -2.87
CA ALA A 771 -14.62 12.12 -2.74
C ALA A 771 -14.51 11.01 -1.68
N LEU A 772 -15.61 10.69 -1.01
CA LEU A 772 -15.65 9.64 0.02
C LEU A 772 -16.55 8.47 -0.43
N TYR A 773 -16.05 7.25 -0.19
CA TYR A 773 -16.75 5.98 -0.33
C TYR A 773 -16.68 5.21 0.99
N SER A 774 -17.76 4.54 1.37
CA SER A 774 -17.81 3.60 2.49
C SER A 774 -18.31 2.24 2.04
N GLN A 775 -17.89 1.18 2.72
CA GLN A 775 -18.24 -0.20 2.42
C GLN A 775 -18.34 -1.01 3.71
N GLY A 776 -19.49 -1.63 3.95
CA GLY A 776 -19.75 -2.48 5.09
C GLY A 776 -19.31 -3.91 4.82
N PHE A 777 -19.05 -4.67 5.89
CA PHE A 777 -18.70 -6.09 5.79
C PHE A 777 -19.81 -6.96 5.13
N ASP A 778 -21.05 -6.47 5.14
CA ASP A 778 -22.25 -7.06 4.55
C ASP A 778 -22.40 -6.77 3.05
N GLY A 779 -21.46 -6.03 2.46
CA GLY A 779 -21.49 -5.60 1.07
C GLY A 779 -22.34 -4.35 0.81
N SER A 780 -22.94 -3.75 1.86
CA SER A 780 -23.55 -2.43 1.73
C SER A 780 -22.49 -1.37 1.43
N THR A 781 -22.84 -0.32 0.68
CA THR A 781 -21.89 0.75 0.31
C THR A 781 -22.56 2.10 0.32
N ASP A 782 -21.78 3.15 0.54
CA ASP A 782 -22.22 4.53 0.34
C ASP A 782 -21.15 5.40 -0.34
N VAL A 783 -21.60 6.52 -0.88
CA VAL A 783 -20.79 7.56 -1.55
C VAL A 783 -21.27 8.95 -1.15
N SER A 784 -20.32 9.86 -0.96
CA SER A 784 -20.60 11.29 -0.78
C SER A 784 -21.39 11.84 -1.97
N ASP A 785 -22.48 12.58 -1.70
CA ASP A 785 -23.34 13.22 -2.72
C ASP A 785 -22.56 14.19 -3.63
N TYR A 786 -21.46 14.78 -3.13
CA TYR A 786 -20.56 15.68 -3.87
C TYR A 786 -19.13 15.65 -3.34
N SER A 787 -18.18 15.89 -4.25
CA SER A 787 -16.75 16.01 -3.95
C SER A 787 -16.44 17.35 -3.26
N LEU A 788 -15.38 17.37 -2.46
CA LEU A 788 -14.92 18.54 -1.70
C LEU A 788 -13.53 19.01 -2.14
N ASN A 789 -13.38 20.33 -2.23
CA ASN A 789 -12.11 21.00 -2.46
C ASN A 789 -11.42 21.35 -1.13
N SER A 790 -10.18 20.90 -0.92
CA SER A 790 -9.44 21.10 0.33
C SER A 790 -9.28 22.58 0.73
N ALA A 791 -9.10 23.47 -0.24
CA ALA A 791 -8.72 24.88 -0.04
C ALA A 791 -9.64 25.89 -0.77
N GLY A 792 -10.80 25.46 -1.25
CA GLY A 792 -11.70 26.32 -2.04
C GLY A 792 -13.15 25.86 -2.05
N ALA A 793 -13.93 26.40 -2.99
CA ALA A 793 -15.35 26.10 -3.12
C ALA A 793 -15.60 24.75 -3.81
N SER A 794 -16.80 24.21 -3.64
CA SER A 794 -17.32 23.03 -4.36
C SER A 794 -18.69 23.36 -4.95
N LEU A 795 -19.08 22.72 -6.06
CA LEU A 795 -20.33 22.96 -6.78
C LEU A 795 -21.05 21.64 -7.04
N GLU A 796 -22.18 21.41 -6.37
CA GLU A 796 -23.11 20.35 -6.75
C GLU A 796 -24.03 20.87 -7.87
N ILE A 797 -24.29 20.03 -8.87
CA ILE A 797 -25.30 20.26 -9.90
C ILE A 797 -26.25 19.07 -9.92
N SER A 798 -27.40 19.22 -9.28
CA SER A 798 -28.52 18.27 -9.38
C SER A 798 -29.21 18.46 -10.74
N GLU A 799 -28.91 17.57 -11.69
CA GLU A 799 -29.53 17.48 -13.01
C GLU A 799 -30.89 16.78 -12.92
N THR A 800 -31.93 17.34 -13.54
CA THR A 800 -33.22 16.67 -13.73
C THR A 800 -33.67 16.81 -15.18
N PRO A 801 -33.73 15.71 -15.97
CA PRO A 801 -34.47 15.70 -17.22
C PRO A 801 -35.95 16.02 -16.97
N VAL A 802 -36.52 16.92 -17.79
CA VAL A 802 -37.90 17.43 -17.65
C VAL A 802 -38.70 17.30 -18.94
N VAL A 803 -38.34 16.32 -19.77
CA VAL A 803 -38.89 16.16 -21.12
C VAL A 803 -40.35 15.65 -21.07
N ALA A 804 -41.22 16.28 -21.86
CA ALA A 804 -42.57 15.77 -22.09
C ALA A 804 -42.54 14.49 -22.93
N LEU A 805 -43.54 13.61 -22.76
CA LEU A 805 -43.61 12.34 -23.49
C LEU A 805 -43.54 12.53 -25.01
N THR A 806 -44.32 13.47 -25.54
CA THR A 806 -44.17 13.96 -26.91
C THR A 806 -43.83 15.45 -26.91
N ILE A 807 -42.93 15.86 -27.80
CA ILE A 807 -42.49 17.24 -27.98
C ILE A 807 -42.64 17.65 -29.45
N ALA A 808 -43.14 18.86 -29.68
CA ALA A 808 -43.34 19.43 -31.01
C ALA A 808 -43.42 20.96 -30.93
N GLY A 809 -42.85 21.66 -31.92
CA GLY A 809 -42.81 23.13 -31.96
C GLY A 809 -41.95 23.76 -30.85
N ALA A 810 -42.25 25.01 -30.52
CA ALA A 810 -41.42 25.87 -29.68
C ALA A 810 -41.59 25.67 -28.16
N ASN A 811 -40.65 26.22 -27.40
CA ASN A 811 -40.63 26.33 -25.92
C ASN A 811 -40.71 24.97 -25.18
N ARG A 812 -39.96 23.96 -25.63
CA ARG A 812 -39.92 22.65 -24.98
C ARG A 812 -38.74 22.55 -24.02
N GLN A 813 -39.02 22.47 -22.72
CA GLN A 813 -37.99 22.21 -21.73
C GLN A 813 -37.45 20.78 -21.92
N LEU A 814 -36.12 20.64 -21.93
CA LEU A 814 -35.44 19.34 -21.95
C LEU A 814 -34.80 19.01 -20.60
N LEU A 815 -34.11 19.99 -20.02
CA LEU A 815 -33.28 19.81 -18.82
C LEU A 815 -33.49 20.95 -17.82
N ARG A 816 -33.53 20.61 -16.53
CA ARG A 816 -33.41 21.53 -15.41
C ARG A 816 -32.14 21.19 -14.64
N LEU A 817 -31.35 22.21 -14.32
CA LEU A 817 -30.16 22.10 -13.48
C LEU A 817 -30.39 22.91 -12.20
N ASN A 818 -30.14 22.33 -11.03
CA ASN A 818 -30.11 23.06 -9.76
C ASN A 818 -28.67 23.07 -9.24
N LEU A 819 -28.07 24.24 -9.16
CA LEU A 819 -26.67 24.44 -8.79
C LEU A 819 -26.59 24.95 -7.35
N LEU A 820 -25.81 24.26 -6.50
CA LEU A 820 -25.57 24.62 -5.10
C LEU A 820 -24.07 24.68 -4.83
N ALA A 821 -23.60 25.76 -4.21
CA ALA A 821 -22.20 25.96 -3.87
C ALA A 821 -21.93 25.64 -2.38
N PHE A 822 -20.72 25.17 -2.07
CA PHE A 822 -20.25 24.88 -0.72
C PHE A 822 -18.90 25.58 -0.43
N ARG A 823 -18.64 25.91 0.85
CA ARG A 823 -17.55 26.74 1.41
C ARG A 823 -17.45 28.20 0.93
N GLY A 824 -17.69 28.45 -0.35
CA GLY A 824 -17.63 29.78 -0.95
C GLY A 824 -18.63 29.91 -2.08
N GLY A 825 -18.71 31.11 -2.68
CA GLY A 825 -19.48 31.30 -3.90
C GLY A 825 -18.66 30.94 -5.15
N VAL A 826 -19.33 30.39 -6.15
CA VAL A 826 -18.71 29.88 -7.38
C VAL A 826 -19.12 30.74 -8.57
N GLY A 827 -18.15 31.21 -9.34
CA GLY A 827 -18.36 31.94 -10.59
C GLY A 827 -18.50 30.99 -11.78
N LEU A 828 -19.67 30.98 -12.41
CA LEU A 828 -19.99 30.19 -13.60
C LEU A 828 -20.07 31.10 -14.83
N SER A 829 -19.27 30.83 -15.88
CA SER A 829 -19.19 31.66 -17.10
C SER A 829 -19.67 30.97 -18.39
N SER A 830 -19.59 29.65 -18.45
CA SER A 830 -20.07 28.85 -19.59
C SER A 830 -20.46 27.44 -19.16
N LEU A 831 -21.34 26.83 -19.94
CA LEU A 831 -21.89 25.50 -19.69
C LEU A 831 -22.19 24.78 -21.02
N THR A 832 -21.72 23.55 -21.18
CA THR A 832 -21.91 22.75 -22.40
C THR A 832 -22.96 21.66 -22.18
N VAL A 833 -23.95 21.59 -23.07
CA VAL A 833 -25.01 20.58 -23.03
C VAL A 833 -24.80 19.58 -24.14
N THR A 834 -24.95 18.30 -23.85
CA THR A 834 -24.98 17.23 -24.87
C THR A 834 -26.43 16.83 -25.14
N LEU A 835 -26.87 16.94 -26.40
CA LEU A 835 -28.18 16.48 -26.86
C LEU A 835 -28.22 14.95 -26.99
N THR A 836 -29.25 14.33 -26.43
CA THR A 836 -29.43 12.86 -26.36
C THR A 836 -30.65 12.38 -27.17
N GLY A 837 -30.80 11.06 -27.34
CA GLY A 837 -31.85 10.44 -28.15
C GLY A 837 -31.40 10.07 -29.57
N SER A 838 -32.32 9.63 -30.43
CA SER A 838 -32.04 9.31 -31.85
C SER A 838 -31.99 10.53 -32.75
N ALA A 839 -32.68 11.63 -32.41
CA ALA A 839 -32.84 12.76 -33.31
C ALA A 839 -31.48 13.42 -33.69
N PRO A 840 -31.30 13.84 -34.95
CA PRO A 840 -30.16 14.66 -35.33
C PRO A 840 -30.25 16.03 -34.65
N PHE A 841 -29.11 16.67 -34.36
CA PHE A 841 -29.11 18.00 -33.70
C PHE A 841 -29.88 19.06 -34.52
N THR A 842 -29.97 18.90 -35.84
CA THR A 842 -30.75 19.72 -36.78
C THR A 842 -32.27 19.65 -36.60
N ALA A 843 -32.79 18.68 -35.82
CA ALA A 843 -34.19 18.65 -35.40
C ALA A 843 -34.55 19.83 -34.47
N THR A 844 -33.55 20.41 -33.82
CA THR A 844 -33.68 21.62 -32.99
C THR A 844 -33.25 22.83 -33.81
N SER A 845 -34.17 23.76 -34.11
CA SER A 845 -33.78 25.02 -34.78
C SER A 845 -33.10 26.00 -33.84
N ASN A 846 -33.33 25.87 -32.53
CA ASN A 846 -32.91 26.83 -31.52
C ASN A 846 -32.89 26.20 -30.13
N LEU A 847 -31.81 26.42 -29.38
CA LEU A 847 -31.61 25.96 -28.00
C LEU A 847 -31.28 27.17 -27.12
N ARG A 848 -31.97 27.31 -25.98
CA ARG A 848 -31.90 28.48 -25.10
C ARG A 848 -31.56 28.06 -23.67
N LEU A 849 -30.61 28.75 -23.06
CA LEU A 849 -30.30 28.67 -21.64
C LEU A 849 -31.03 29.79 -20.90
N VAL A 850 -31.84 29.44 -19.91
CA VAL A 850 -32.72 30.38 -19.19
C VAL A 850 -32.57 30.17 -17.68
N ASP A 851 -32.57 31.24 -16.87
CA ASP A 851 -32.53 31.13 -15.41
C ASP A 851 -33.90 30.88 -14.78
N GLY A 852 -33.91 30.58 -13.48
CA GLY A 852 -35.13 30.32 -12.70
C GLY A 852 -36.16 31.47 -12.64
N ASN A 853 -35.79 32.68 -13.07
CA ASN A 853 -36.70 33.83 -13.19
C ASN A 853 -37.25 34.01 -14.61
N GLY A 854 -36.88 33.13 -15.55
CA GLY A 854 -37.21 33.26 -16.97
C GLY A 854 -36.27 34.19 -17.76
N SER A 855 -35.15 34.62 -17.18
CA SER A 855 -34.18 35.47 -17.88
C SER A 855 -33.30 34.63 -18.80
N MET A 856 -33.28 34.93 -20.10
CA MET A 856 -32.45 34.21 -21.07
C MET A 856 -30.98 34.61 -20.91
N LEU A 857 -30.10 33.62 -20.73
CA LEU A 857 -28.67 33.83 -20.52
C LEU A 857 -27.89 33.79 -21.84
N ASP A 858 -28.22 32.83 -22.71
CA ASP A 858 -27.61 32.64 -24.02
C ASP A 858 -28.55 31.80 -24.92
N GLN A 859 -28.38 31.91 -26.23
CA GLN A 859 -29.20 31.26 -27.26
C GLN A 859 -28.32 30.79 -28.41
N ARG A 860 -28.46 29.52 -28.81
CA ARG A 860 -27.62 28.86 -29.82
C ARG A 860 -28.47 28.09 -30.83
N ILE A 861 -28.08 28.12 -32.10
CA ILE A 861 -28.55 27.16 -33.11
C ILE A 861 -27.58 25.97 -33.06
N PRO A 862 -28.02 24.73 -32.76
CA PRO A 862 -27.14 23.58 -32.70
C PRO A 862 -26.46 23.28 -34.03
N MET A 863 -25.12 23.20 -34.01
CA MET A 863 -24.27 22.81 -35.15
C MET A 863 -23.60 21.44 -34.94
N ASP A 864 -23.76 20.88 -33.73
CA ASP A 864 -23.34 19.56 -33.28
C ASP A 864 -24.24 19.16 -32.09
N ARG A 865 -24.16 17.91 -31.61
CA ARG A 865 -24.82 17.48 -30.36
C ARG A 865 -24.24 18.14 -29.11
N ARG A 866 -22.97 18.60 -29.09
CA ARG A 866 -22.42 19.37 -27.96
C ARG A 866 -22.63 20.87 -28.18
N VAL A 867 -23.51 21.49 -27.40
CA VAL A 867 -23.88 22.91 -27.52
C VAL A 867 -23.32 23.68 -26.32
N GLY A 868 -22.27 24.47 -26.56
CA GLY A 868 -21.67 25.36 -25.56
C GLY A 868 -22.42 26.69 -25.43
N PHE A 869 -22.91 26.99 -24.23
CA PHE A 869 -23.45 28.30 -23.86
C PHE A 869 -22.41 29.15 -23.13
N GLN A 870 -22.40 30.45 -23.39
CA GLN A 870 -21.49 31.43 -22.78
C GLN A 870 -22.27 32.67 -22.38
N PHE A 871 -22.08 33.15 -21.15
CA PHE A 871 -22.90 34.22 -20.58
C PHE A 871 -22.10 35.07 -19.59
N SER A 872 -22.61 36.26 -19.26
CA SER A 872 -22.02 37.09 -18.20
C SER A 872 -21.95 36.31 -16.89
N PRO A 873 -20.78 36.24 -16.20
CA PRO A 873 -20.59 35.32 -15.08
C PRO A 873 -21.68 35.39 -14.01
N ARG A 874 -22.28 34.24 -13.72
CA ARG A 874 -23.29 34.08 -12.66
C ARG A 874 -22.62 33.54 -11.40
N PHE A 875 -22.97 34.11 -10.25
CA PHE A 875 -22.40 33.73 -8.96
C PHE A 875 -23.40 32.86 -8.19
N VAL A 876 -23.04 31.60 -7.97
CA VAL A 876 -23.80 30.66 -7.12
C VAL A 876 -23.27 30.78 -5.70
N SER A 877 -24.13 30.81 -4.68
CA SER A 877 -23.67 30.86 -3.27
C SER A 877 -24.34 29.78 -2.41
N PRO A 878 -23.76 29.38 -1.27
CA PRO A 878 -24.35 28.39 -0.37
C PRO A 878 -25.74 28.77 0.17
N ALA A 879 -26.08 30.06 0.17
CA ALA A 879 -27.39 30.57 0.60
C ALA A 879 -28.36 30.86 -0.56
N THR A 880 -27.87 30.82 -1.81
CA THR A 880 -28.64 31.18 -3.01
C THR A 880 -28.33 30.20 -4.15
N PRO A 881 -29.02 29.04 -4.22
CA PRO A 881 -28.88 28.12 -5.34
C PRO A 881 -29.35 28.77 -6.65
N LEU A 882 -28.75 28.35 -7.77
CA LEU A 882 -29.09 28.82 -9.10
C LEU A 882 -29.81 27.70 -9.88
N THR A 883 -31.07 27.91 -10.25
CA THR A 883 -31.76 27.03 -11.19
C THR A 883 -31.57 27.54 -12.62
N LEU A 884 -31.25 26.63 -13.54
CA LEU A 884 -31.13 26.85 -14.98
C LEU A 884 -32.02 25.86 -15.75
N PHE A 885 -32.50 26.27 -16.92
CA PHE A 885 -33.32 25.47 -17.82
C PHE A 885 -32.75 25.48 -19.24
N ILE A 886 -32.77 24.32 -19.89
CA ILE A 886 -32.49 24.15 -21.32
C ILE A 886 -33.81 24.01 -22.07
N ILE A 887 -34.06 24.91 -23.02
CA ILE A 887 -35.31 25.00 -23.77
C ILE A 887 -35.02 24.89 -25.28
N ALA A 888 -35.66 23.94 -25.94
CA ALA A 888 -35.54 23.68 -27.38
C ALA A 888 -36.77 24.15 -28.17
N ASP A 889 -36.55 24.48 -29.44
CA ASP A 889 -37.59 24.70 -30.45
C ASP A 889 -37.45 23.66 -31.56
N MET A 890 -38.49 22.83 -31.76
CA MET A 890 -38.45 21.64 -32.62
C MET A 890 -38.99 21.90 -34.02
N THR A 891 -38.31 21.35 -35.04
CA THR A 891 -38.68 21.45 -36.46
C THR A 891 -39.25 20.17 -37.07
N SER A 892 -38.94 19.00 -36.50
CA SER A 892 -39.41 17.70 -36.97
C SER A 892 -40.46 17.06 -36.04
N ALA A 893 -41.22 16.12 -36.61
CA ALA A 893 -42.24 15.32 -35.93
C ALA A 893 -42.34 13.95 -36.60
N ASN A 894 -41.33 13.10 -36.37
CA ASN A 894 -41.09 11.82 -37.06
C ASN A 894 -40.95 10.61 -36.12
N GLY A 895 -41.15 10.80 -34.81
CA GLY A 895 -41.03 9.76 -33.79
C GLY A 895 -39.60 9.37 -33.41
N ASP A 896 -38.60 10.14 -33.80
CA ASP A 896 -37.27 10.10 -33.16
C ASP A 896 -37.37 10.67 -31.74
N THR A 897 -36.34 10.51 -30.90
CA THR A 897 -36.29 11.07 -29.55
C THR A 897 -35.27 12.20 -29.40
N LEU A 898 -35.56 13.16 -28.52
CA LEU A 898 -34.60 14.17 -28.08
C LEU A 898 -34.64 14.35 -26.56
N GLY A 899 -33.46 14.48 -25.96
CA GLY A 899 -33.23 14.96 -24.60
C GLY A 899 -31.97 15.80 -24.49
N ALA A 900 -31.52 16.09 -23.27
CA ALA A 900 -30.32 16.85 -22.99
C ALA A 900 -29.72 16.47 -21.63
N LEU A 901 -28.39 16.50 -21.50
CA LEU A 901 -27.65 16.32 -20.24
C LEU A 901 -26.32 17.08 -20.23
N LEU A 902 -25.69 17.19 -19.06
CA LEU A 902 -24.26 17.50 -18.88
C LEU A 902 -23.48 16.18 -18.90
N ALA A 903 -22.49 16.02 -19.78
CA ALA A 903 -21.82 14.72 -19.95
C ALA A 903 -20.62 14.53 -19.02
N ALA A 904 -19.95 15.62 -18.62
CA ALA A 904 -18.82 15.58 -17.70
C ALA A 904 -18.75 16.87 -16.85
N ALA A 905 -18.07 16.80 -15.70
CA ALA A 905 -17.81 17.97 -14.85
C ALA A 905 -17.09 19.11 -15.61
N SER A 906 -16.23 18.75 -16.56
CA SER A 906 -15.51 19.67 -17.45
C SER A 906 -16.39 20.42 -18.47
N ASP A 907 -17.67 20.07 -18.62
CA ASP A 907 -18.64 20.86 -19.39
C ASP A 907 -19.01 22.19 -18.70
N VAL A 908 -18.61 22.38 -17.43
CA VAL A 908 -19.03 23.48 -16.57
C VAL A 908 -17.81 24.34 -16.20
N ALA A 909 -17.77 25.59 -16.69
CA ALA A 909 -16.67 26.51 -16.39
C ALA A 909 -16.87 27.18 -15.02
N ALA A 910 -16.49 26.45 -13.97
CA ALA A 910 -16.52 26.87 -12.57
C ALA A 910 -15.09 27.02 -12.01
N SER A 911 -14.46 28.18 -12.24
CA SER A 911 -13.03 28.38 -11.94
C SER A 911 -12.72 28.22 -10.44
N GLY A 912 -11.74 27.36 -10.12
CA GLY A 912 -11.27 27.11 -8.76
C GLY A 912 -12.19 26.27 -7.88
N ALA A 913 -13.27 25.70 -8.43
CA ALA A 913 -14.19 24.81 -7.72
C ALA A 913 -14.12 23.38 -8.28
N VAL A 914 -14.32 22.38 -7.42
CA VAL A 914 -14.67 21.03 -7.88
C VAL A 914 -16.14 21.00 -8.25
N VAL A 915 -16.49 20.32 -9.35
CA VAL A 915 -17.88 20.20 -9.83
C VAL A 915 -18.32 18.74 -9.78
N THR A 916 -19.40 18.45 -9.07
CA THR A 916 -20.07 17.14 -9.11
C THR A 916 -21.44 17.28 -9.75
N ILE A 917 -21.70 16.48 -10.78
CA ILE A 917 -23.01 16.41 -11.45
C ILE A 917 -23.75 15.19 -10.91
N ARG A 918 -24.92 15.41 -10.31
CA ARG A 918 -25.76 14.39 -9.68
C ARG A 918 -27.05 14.25 -10.47
N ARG A 919 -27.28 13.09 -11.07
CA ARG A 919 -28.46 12.85 -11.92
C ARG A 919 -29.63 12.41 -11.05
N VAL A 920 -30.68 13.23 -11.01
CA VAL A 920 -31.92 12.95 -10.26
C VAL A 920 -32.80 11.98 -11.07
N PRO A 921 -33.41 10.95 -10.45
CA PRO A 921 -34.36 10.07 -11.11
C PRO A 921 -35.44 10.85 -11.88
N SER A 922 -35.70 10.44 -13.12
CA SER A 922 -36.60 11.12 -14.05
C SER A 922 -37.70 10.16 -14.52
N ALA A 923 -38.84 10.70 -14.96
CA ALA A 923 -39.90 9.89 -15.58
C ALA A 923 -39.64 9.60 -17.08
N ARG A 924 -38.60 10.22 -17.67
CA ARG A 924 -38.00 9.96 -18.98
C ARG A 924 -36.87 10.96 -19.24
N ASP A 925 -35.78 10.46 -19.83
CA ASP A 925 -34.61 11.29 -20.16
C ASP A 925 -34.71 11.96 -21.53
N VAL A 926 -35.63 11.49 -22.37
CA VAL A 926 -35.91 11.97 -23.73
C VAL A 926 -37.43 12.01 -23.98
N GLY A 927 -37.85 12.68 -25.04
CA GLY A 927 -39.25 12.70 -25.50
C GLY A 927 -39.34 12.57 -27.02
N TYR A 928 -40.41 11.96 -27.51
CA TYR A 928 -40.58 11.67 -28.95
C TYR A 928 -41.01 12.90 -29.73
N LEU A 929 -40.45 13.06 -30.94
CA LEU A 929 -40.77 14.16 -31.84
C LEU A 929 -42.13 13.90 -32.50
N GLY A 930 -43.18 14.55 -31.98
CA GLY A 930 -44.57 14.42 -32.42
C GLY A 930 -45.32 13.21 -31.86
N SER A 931 -44.82 11.98 -32.06
CA SER A 931 -45.54 10.73 -31.77
C SER A 931 -44.62 9.58 -31.35
N ILE A 932 -45.11 8.68 -30.49
CA ILE A 932 -44.40 7.45 -30.11
C ILE A 932 -44.33 6.49 -31.33
N PRO A 933 -43.21 5.77 -31.56
CA PRO A 933 -43.10 4.68 -32.53
C PRO A 933 -44.14 3.57 -32.33
N ALA A 934 -44.45 2.83 -33.41
CA ALA A 934 -45.39 1.70 -33.40
C ALA A 934 -44.75 0.34 -33.04
N GLY A 935 -43.50 0.34 -32.59
CA GLY A 935 -42.68 -0.84 -32.29
C GLY A 935 -41.25 -0.43 -31.94
N PRO A 936 -40.45 -1.34 -31.33
CA PRO A 936 -39.19 -1.01 -30.67
C PRO A 936 -38.19 -0.31 -31.58
N ARG A 937 -37.63 0.78 -31.08
CA ARG A 937 -36.41 1.42 -31.58
C ARG A 937 -35.27 1.23 -30.58
N ILE A 938 -34.12 1.82 -30.89
CA ILE A 938 -32.99 1.95 -29.97
C ILE A 938 -32.65 3.44 -29.95
N ASP A 939 -33.32 4.17 -29.06
CA ASP A 939 -33.23 5.62 -28.96
C ASP A 939 -33.44 6.21 -27.56
N GLY A 940 -33.67 5.37 -26.55
CA GLY A 940 -33.80 5.77 -25.15
C GLY A 940 -35.20 6.25 -24.77
N GLY A 941 -36.15 6.22 -25.71
CA GLY A 941 -37.57 6.30 -25.42
C GLY A 941 -38.12 4.91 -25.10
N PHE A 942 -38.57 4.69 -23.86
CA PHE A 942 -39.02 3.35 -23.42
C PHE A 942 -40.55 3.13 -23.46
N SER A 943 -41.29 3.91 -24.25
CA SER A 943 -42.76 3.97 -24.21
C SER A 943 -43.49 3.10 -25.23
N GLU A 944 -42.80 2.60 -26.27
CA GLU A 944 -43.36 1.57 -27.16
C GLU A 944 -43.30 0.15 -26.58
N TRP A 945 -42.49 -0.06 -25.53
CA TRP A 945 -42.37 -1.29 -24.75
C TRP A 945 -43.61 -1.53 -23.86
N THR A 946 -44.75 -1.72 -24.52
CA THR A 946 -46.09 -1.82 -23.91
C THR A 946 -46.46 -3.23 -23.42
N SER A 947 -45.58 -4.21 -23.63
CA SER A 947 -45.80 -5.63 -23.35
C SER A 947 -44.83 -6.26 -22.34
N SER A 948 -44.00 -5.44 -21.67
CA SER A 948 -42.96 -5.94 -20.78
C SER A 948 -43.51 -6.80 -19.64
N ARG A 949 -42.75 -7.86 -19.34
CA ARG A 949 -42.99 -8.78 -18.23
C ARG A 949 -42.41 -8.14 -16.98
N SER A 950 -43.12 -8.23 -15.86
CA SER A 950 -42.57 -7.94 -14.54
C SER A 950 -41.77 -9.13 -14.00
N ASP A 951 -40.65 -8.87 -13.36
CA ASP A 951 -40.11 -9.77 -12.33
C ASP A 951 -40.60 -9.32 -10.94
N PRO A 952 -40.26 -10.03 -9.84
CA PRO A 952 -40.51 -9.55 -8.49
C PRO A 952 -39.60 -8.34 -8.13
N VAL A 953 -39.46 -8.01 -6.84
CA VAL A 953 -38.60 -6.91 -6.39
C VAL A 953 -37.94 -7.31 -5.08
N GLY A 954 -36.60 -7.24 -5.03
CA GLY A 954 -35.80 -7.49 -3.83
C GLY A 954 -35.43 -8.96 -3.58
N ASP A 955 -35.57 -9.83 -4.58
CA ASP A 955 -35.11 -11.23 -4.60
C ASP A 955 -33.66 -11.41 -5.09
N VAL A 956 -32.98 -10.30 -5.40
CA VAL A 956 -31.51 -10.19 -5.58
C VAL A 956 -30.74 -11.06 -4.58
N SER A 957 -29.91 -11.95 -5.11
CA SER A 957 -28.98 -12.77 -4.33
C SER A 957 -27.68 -12.03 -4.03
N GLY A 958 -27.03 -12.37 -2.91
CA GLY A 958 -25.82 -11.68 -2.45
C GLY A 958 -26.13 -10.38 -1.68
N PRO A 959 -25.26 -9.36 -1.76
CA PRO A 959 -25.54 -8.03 -1.22
C PRO A 959 -26.79 -7.42 -1.83
N ARG A 960 -27.62 -6.74 -1.03
CA ARG A 960 -28.79 -6.02 -1.52
C ARG A 960 -28.38 -4.78 -2.30
N ASP A 961 -28.75 -4.75 -3.58
CA ASP A 961 -28.41 -3.66 -4.48
C ASP A 961 -29.55 -3.41 -5.48
N PRO A 962 -30.30 -2.30 -5.36
CA PRO A 962 -31.43 -2.01 -6.26
C PRO A 962 -30.97 -1.72 -7.70
N ASN A 963 -29.68 -1.50 -7.95
CA ASN A 963 -29.17 -1.24 -9.30
C ASN A 963 -29.09 -2.51 -10.16
N VAL A 964 -29.19 -3.69 -9.55
CA VAL A 964 -29.24 -4.99 -10.25
C VAL A 964 -30.58 -5.72 -10.11
N ASP A 965 -31.41 -5.30 -9.13
CA ASP A 965 -32.79 -5.72 -8.86
C ASP A 965 -33.68 -5.54 -10.10
N LEU A 966 -33.93 -6.63 -10.84
CA LEU A 966 -34.63 -6.65 -12.12
C LEU A 966 -36.14 -6.57 -11.87
N VAL A 967 -36.79 -5.52 -12.40
CA VAL A 967 -38.23 -5.30 -12.20
C VAL A 967 -39.06 -5.48 -13.48
N GLY A 968 -38.41 -5.58 -14.64
CA GLY A 968 -39.10 -6.03 -15.85
C GLY A 968 -38.24 -6.10 -17.10
N PHE A 969 -38.70 -6.89 -18.08
CA PHE A 969 -37.97 -7.22 -19.30
C PHE A 969 -38.91 -7.54 -20.48
N ASP A 970 -38.42 -7.45 -21.72
CA ASP A 970 -39.13 -7.94 -22.91
C ASP A 970 -38.16 -8.31 -24.04
N ALA A 971 -38.63 -9.08 -25.03
CA ALA A 971 -37.86 -9.45 -26.22
C ALA A 971 -38.76 -9.59 -27.47
N LEU A 972 -38.45 -8.83 -28.52
CA LEU A 972 -39.27 -8.66 -29.71
C LEU A 972 -38.45 -8.78 -31.01
N GLY A 973 -38.78 -9.76 -31.85
CA GLY A 973 -38.23 -9.91 -33.19
C GLY A 973 -38.96 -9.02 -34.20
N VAL A 974 -38.23 -8.16 -34.92
CA VAL A 974 -38.78 -7.27 -35.95
C VAL A 974 -37.99 -7.44 -37.26
N GLY A 975 -38.58 -8.15 -38.21
CA GLY A 975 -37.94 -8.45 -39.50
C GLY A 975 -36.77 -9.42 -39.35
N ASN A 976 -35.54 -8.90 -39.44
CA ASN A 976 -34.29 -9.65 -39.24
C ASN A 976 -33.38 -8.98 -38.19
N ALA A 977 -33.99 -8.39 -37.18
CA ALA A 977 -33.33 -7.87 -35.99
C ALA A 977 -34.14 -8.27 -34.75
N SER A 978 -33.47 -8.38 -33.60
CA SER A 978 -34.09 -8.71 -32.32
C SER A 978 -33.82 -7.61 -31.33
N PHE A 979 -34.89 -7.13 -30.69
CA PHE A 979 -34.86 -6.04 -29.73
C PHE A 979 -35.13 -6.60 -28.34
N PHE A 980 -34.43 -6.09 -27.33
CA PHE A 980 -34.58 -6.48 -25.94
C PHE A 980 -34.72 -5.27 -25.03
N TYR A 981 -35.44 -5.45 -23.92
CA TYR A 981 -35.66 -4.45 -22.89
C TYR A 981 -35.35 -5.03 -21.51
N ALA A 982 -34.75 -4.23 -20.65
CA ALA A 982 -34.57 -4.52 -19.23
C ALA A 982 -34.75 -3.25 -18.38
N GLN A 983 -35.30 -3.39 -17.18
CA GLN A 983 -35.52 -2.33 -16.21
C GLN A 983 -35.15 -2.82 -14.81
N VAL A 984 -34.42 -2.01 -14.05
CA VAL A 984 -34.06 -2.28 -12.64
C VAL A 984 -34.80 -1.35 -11.68
N ALA A 985 -34.82 -1.69 -10.38
CA ALA A 985 -35.47 -0.89 -9.34
C ALA A 985 -34.74 0.44 -9.04
N GLY A 986 -33.42 0.45 -9.23
CA GLY A 986 -32.50 1.56 -8.96
C GLY A 986 -32.04 2.27 -10.23
N ARG A 987 -30.71 2.43 -10.38
CA ARG A 987 -30.10 3.06 -11.55
C ARG A 987 -29.38 2.00 -12.39
N ALA A 988 -29.76 1.86 -13.64
CA ALA A 988 -29.13 0.91 -14.56
C ALA A 988 -27.66 1.28 -14.83
N MET A 989 -26.79 0.27 -14.85
CA MET A 989 -25.34 0.41 -15.09
C MET A 989 -24.63 1.33 -14.08
N ALA A 990 -25.13 1.43 -12.84
CA ALA A 990 -24.53 2.23 -11.78
C ALA A 990 -23.10 1.80 -11.43
N GLY A 991 -22.84 0.49 -11.42
CA GLY A 991 -21.57 -0.09 -11.00
C GLY A 991 -21.23 0.22 -9.54
N THR A 992 -19.95 0.06 -9.22
CA THR A 992 -19.40 0.51 -7.93
C THR A 992 -18.08 1.24 -8.15
N TRP A 993 -17.68 2.06 -7.17
CA TRP A 993 -16.38 2.74 -7.16
C TRP A 993 -15.24 1.82 -6.67
N VAL A 994 -15.56 0.69 -6.04
CA VAL A 994 -14.58 -0.31 -5.57
C VAL A 994 -15.09 -1.73 -5.83
N PRO A 995 -14.60 -2.44 -6.85
CA PRO A 995 -15.01 -3.81 -7.11
C PRO A 995 -14.51 -4.74 -6.01
N LYS A 996 -15.20 -5.86 -5.80
CA LYS A 996 -14.71 -6.90 -4.90
C LYS A 996 -13.48 -7.58 -5.50
N SER A 997 -12.59 -8.10 -4.64
CA SER A 997 -11.75 -9.23 -5.02
C SER A 997 -12.63 -10.45 -5.34
N ASN A 998 -12.12 -11.40 -6.13
CA ASN A 998 -12.88 -12.57 -6.60
C ASN A 998 -13.12 -13.63 -5.50
N ASP A 999 -13.63 -13.20 -4.35
CA ASP A 999 -13.98 -14.03 -3.20
C ASP A 999 -15.49 -14.28 -3.19
N VAL A 1000 -15.90 -15.45 -3.66
CA VAL A 1000 -17.31 -15.85 -3.85
C VAL A 1000 -18.05 -15.89 -2.51
N PRO A 1001 -19.11 -15.09 -2.29
CA PRO A 1001 -20.10 -15.37 -1.26
C PRO A 1001 -21.04 -16.50 -1.76
N PRO A 1002 -21.50 -17.41 -0.90
CA PRO A 1002 -22.44 -18.46 -1.33
C PRO A 1002 -23.76 -17.84 -1.78
N VAL A 1003 -24.18 -18.14 -3.01
CA VAL A 1003 -25.47 -17.71 -3.55
C VAL A 1003 -26.61 -18.43 -2.82
N THR A 1004 -27.60 -17.67 -2.37
CA THR A 1004 -28.89 -18.19 -1.88
C THR A 1004 -30.04 -17.34 -2.41
N SER A 1005 -30.41 -17.54 -3.68
CA SER A 1005 -31.76 -17.24 -4.15
C SER A 1005 -32.66 -18.45 -3.93
N ARG A 1006 -33.97 -18.23 -3.72
CA ARG A 1006 -34.93 -19.29 -3.44
C ARG A 1006 -36.09 -19.24 -4.43
N ALA A 1007 -35.96 -20.03 -5.49
CA ALA A 1007 -37.09 -20.47 -6.30
C ALA A 1007 -38.17 -21.16 -5.42
N PRO A 1008 -39.40 -21.39 -5.92
CA PRO A 1008 -40.30 -22.34 -5.29
C PRO A 1008 -39.56 -23.66 -5.01
N PRO A 1009 -39.76 -24.30 -3.85
CA PRO A 1009 -39.18 -25.61 -3.57
C PRO A 1009 -39.51 -26.60 -4.69
N ASP A 1010 -38.44 -27.19 -5.21
CA ASP A 1010 -38.28 -28.14 -6.31
C ASP A 1010 -36.97 -28.85 -5.90
N GLN A 1011 -37.10 -29.80 -4.95
CA GLN A 1011 -36.02 -30.12 -4.01
C GLN A 1011 -35.02 -31.18 -4.52
N ASP A 1012 -35.42 -32.05 -5.45
CA ASP A 1012 -34.53 -32.93 -6.25
C ASP A 1012 -34.15 -32.33 -7.62
N ARG A 1013 -34.94 -31.36 -8.11
CA ARG A 1013 -34.75 -30.57 -9.35
C ARG A 1013 -35.27 -31.25 -10.63
N ASP A 1014 -36.26 -32.13 -10.54
CA ASP A 1014 -36.93 -32.71 -11.73
C ASP A 1014 -37.76 -31.67 -12.53
N GLY A 1015 -38.05 -30.50 -11.95
CA GLY A 1015 -38.82 -29.43 -12.58
C GLY A 1015 -40.33 -29.53 -12.37
N VAL A 1016 -40.78 -30.31 -11.39
CA VAL A 1016 -42.09 -30.31 -10.74
C VAL A 1016 -41.95 -29.65 -9.36
N PRO A 1017 -42.74 -28.60 -9.02
CA PRO A 1017 -42.62 -27.99 -7.70
C PRO A 1017 -43.18 -28.89 -6.58
N ASP A 1018 -42.47 -29.01 -5.44
CA ASP A 1018 -42.81 -29.82 -4.25
C ASP A 1018 -44.31 -29.79 -3.88
N SER A 1019 -44.95 -28.63 -4.07
CA SER A 1019 -46.37 -28.38 -3.77
C SER A 1019 -47.38 -29.24 -4.55
N VAL A 1020 -46.97 -29.84 -5.67
CA VAL A 1020 -47.80 -30.68 -6.55
C VAL A 1020 -47.16 -32.03 -6.87
N ASP A 1021 -46.02 -32.31 -6.25
CA ASP A 1021 -45.24 -33.52 -6.42
C ASP A 1021 -45.53 -34.53 -5.27
N PRO A 1022 -45.85 -35.80 -5.57
CA PRO A 1022 -45.92 -36.87 -4.58
C PRO A 1022 -44.55 -37.36 -4.03
N MET A 1023 -43.44 -37.05 -4.69
CA MET A 1023 -42.10 -37.65 -4.48
C MET A 1023 -40.92 -36.63 -4.46
N PRO A 1024 -40.98 -35.48 -3.74
CA PRO A 1024 -40.03 -34.34 -3.87
C PRO A 1024 -38.63 -34.54 -3.23
N TYR A 1025 -38.08 -35.74 -3.38
CA TYR A 1025 -36.74 -36.17 -2.95
C TYR A 1025 -36.23 -37.33 -3.83
N ASP A 1026 -36.74 -37.50 -5.06
CA ASP A 1026 -36.66 -38.72 -5.88
C ASP A 1026 -36.70 -38.32 -7.36
N PHE A 1027 -35.55 -37.93 -7.92
CA PHE A 1027 -35.46 -37.32 -9.25
C PHE A 1027 -36.02 -38.24 -10.36
N ASN A 1028 -35.76 -39.55 -10.30
CA ASN A 1028 -36.25 -40.49 -11.32
C ASN A 1028 -37.72 -40.89 -11.11
N ASN A 1029 -38.30 -40.57 -9.95
CA ASN A 1029 -39.67 -40.87 -9.55
C ASN A 1029 -40.00 -42.38 -9.52
N ASP A 1030 -39.02 -43.24 -9.19
CA ASP A 1030 -39.22 -44.69 -9.09
C ASP A 1030 -39.79 -45.17 -7.75
N GLY A 1031 -39.76 -44.29 -6.73
CA GLY A 1031 -40.15 -44.56 -5.34
C GLY A 1031 -38.96 -44.77 -4.39
N THR A 1032 -37.73 -44.54 -4.86
CA THR A 1032 -36.48 -44.62 -4.10
C THR A 1032 -35.86 -43.23 -3.97
N PRO A 1033 -35.90 -42.58 -2.78
CA PRO A 1033 -35.35 -41.24 -2.63
C PRO A 1033 -33.86 -41.16 -2.98
N ASP A 1034 -33.41 -40.04 -3.56
CA ASP A 1034 -32.03 -39.77 -3.98
C ASP A 1034 -30.98 -40.15 -2.92
N SER A 1035 -31.29 -39.89 -1.64
CA SER A 1035 -30.42 -40.22 -0.50
C SER A 1035 -30.18 -41.72 -0.30
N GLU A 1036 -31.02 -42.58 -0.89
CA GLU A 1036 -30.93 -44.04 -0.88
C GLU A 1036 -30.55 -44.63 -2.25
N SER A 1037 -30.45 -43.82 -3.33
CA SER A 1037 -29.99 -44.28 -4.65
C SER A 1037 -28.50 -44.63 -4.72
N HIS A 1038 -27.74 -44.27 -3.69
CA HIS A 1038 -26.28 -44.40 -3.58
C HIS A 1038 -25.47 -43.49 -4.53
N GLY A 1039 -26.10 -42.50 -5.17
CA GLY A 1039 -25.43 -41.52 -6.02
C GLY A 1039 -25.52 -41.81 -7.52
N ASP A 1040 -26.62 -42.45 -7.91
CA ASP A 1040 -27.11 -42.73 -9.25
C ASP A 1040 -28.60 -42.31 -9.20
N TYR A 1041 -28.87 -41.00 -9.36
CA TYR A 1041 -30.17 -40.39 -9.08
C TYR A 1041 -31.16 -40.51 -10.24
N ASP A 1042 -30.68 -40.69 -11.49
CA ASP A 1042 -31.57 -40.98 -12.63
C ASP A 1042 -31.79 -42.49 -12.88
N GLY A 1043 -30.92 -43.35 -12.33
CA GLY A 1043 -31.06 -44.81 -12.35
C GLY A 1043 -30.51 -45.49 -13.60
N ASP A 1044 -29.68 -44.81 -14.40
CA ASP A 1044 -29.10 -45.38 -15.62
C ASP A 1044 -27.95 -46.39 -15.36
N GLY A 1045 -27.37 -46.38 -14.15
CA GLY A 1045 -26.25 -47.23 -13.74
C GLY A 1045 -24.87 -46.56 -13.74
N ILE A 1046 -24.80 -45.26 -14.02
CA ILE A 1046 -23.58 -44.44 -13.95
C ILE A 1046 -23.67 -43.53 -12.70
N LEU A 1047 -22.57 -43.44 -11.93
CA LEU A 1047 -22.52 -42.56 -10.76
C LEU A 1047 -22.44 -41.08 -11.17
N ASP A 1048 -23.15 -40.24 -10.42
CA ASP A 1048 -23.37 -38.82 -10.71
C ASP A 1048 -22.20 -37.88 -10.42
N TYR A 1049 -22.10 -36.79 -11.18
CA TYR A 1049 -21.14 -35.74 -10.91
C TYR A 1049 -21.33 -35.12 -9.51
N GLY A 1050 -20.25 -35.09 -8.75
CA GLY A 1050 -20.24 -34.70 -7.33
C GLY A 1050 -20.11 -35.88 -6.38
N GLN A 1051 -20.46 -37.10 -6.81
CA GLN A 1051 -20.22 -38.33 -6.06
C GLN A 1051 -18.78 -38.84 -6.22
N VAL A 1052 -18.33 -39.68 -5.29
CA VAL A 1052 -16.93 -40.13 -5.22
C VAL A 1052 -16.62 -41.12 -6.35
N GLY A 1053 -16.09 -40.59 -7.46
CA GLY A 1053 -15.80 -41.35 -8.68
C GLY A 1053 -16.92 -41.28 -9.73
N GLY A 1054 -17.95 -40.45 -9.51
CA GLY A 1054 -19.00 -40.22 -10.49
C GLY A 1054 -18.51 -39.54 -11.76
N THR A 1055 -19.16 -39.87 -12.87
CA THR A 1055 -18.80 -39.45 -14.22
C THR A 1055 -19.96 -38.94 -15.05
N ASP A 1056 -21.22 -39.25 -14.73
CA ASP A 1056 -22.31 -38.66 -15.51
C ASP A 1056 -22.51 -37.19 -15.16
N LEU A 1057 -22.81 -36.40 -16.19
CA LEU A 1057 -22.98 -34.95 -16.11
C LEU A 1057 -24.44 -34.55 -16.29
N TRP A 1058 -25.35 -35.51 -16.48
CA TRP A 1058 -26.76 -35.32 -16.82
C TRP A 1058 -27.66 -36.27 -16.03
N LEU A 1059 -28.65 -35.73 -15.34
CA LEU A 1059 -29.78 -36.51 -14.80
C LEU A 1059 -30.93 -36.53 -15.80
N ASN A 1060 -31.48 -37.69 -16.13
CA ASN A 1060 -32.44 -37.88 -17.22
C ASN A 1060 -33.66 -38.71 -16.78
N THR A 1061 -34.80 -38.06 -16.53
CA THR A 1061 -36.05 -38.71 -16.12
C THR A 1061 -37.16 -38.52 -17.16
N THR A 1062 -38.26 -39.26 -17.03
CA THR A 1062 -39.52 -38.97 -17.71
C THR A 1062 -40.67 -39.06 -16.72
N ILE A 1063 -41.16 -37.88 -16.33
CA ILE A 1063 -42.15 -37.69 -15.26
C ILE A 1063 -43.35 -38.63 -15.45
N PRO A 1064 -43.69 -39.48 -14.47
CA PRO A 1064 -44.74 -40.49 -14.62
C PRO A 1064 -46.11 -39.92 -15.02
N ALA A 1065 -46.91 -40.74 -15.72
CA ALA A 1065 -48.25 -40.38 -16.18
C ALA A 1065 -49.27 -40.09 -15.03
N SER A 1066 -48.91 -40.38 -13.78
CA SER A 1066 -49.68 -40.08 -12.57
C SER A 1066 -49.61 -38.62 -12.12
N PHE A 1067 -48.65 -37.84 -12.63
CA PHE A 1067 -48.48 -36.44 -12.27
C PHE A 1067 -49.58 -35.54 -12.83
N PRO A 1068 -49.81 -34.35 -12.24
CA PRO A 1068 -50.73 -33.38 -12.83
C PRO A 1068 -50.19 -32.85 -14.18
N ALA A 1069 -51.10 -32.49 -15.09
CA ALA A 1069 -50.71 -31.72 -16.27
C ALA A 1069 -50.25 -30.30 -15.85
N PRO A 1070 -49.18 -29.73 -16.44
CA PRO A 1070 -48.52 -30.15 -17.69
C PRO A 1070 -47.32 -31.11 -17.52
N TYR A 1071 -47.07 -31.66 -16.33
CA TYR A 1071 -45.85 -32.42 -16.04
C TYR A 1071 -45.90 -33.87 -16.51
N ALA A 1072 -47.07 -34.53 -16.50
CA ALA A 1072 -47.23 -35.93 -16.88
C ALA A 1072 -46.64 -36.30 -18.26
N ASN A 1073 -45.78 -37.33 -18.29
CA ASN A 1073 -45.06 -37.85 -19.47
C ASN A 1073 -44.05 -36.85 -20.09
N ARG A 1074 -43.61 -35.84 -19.34
CA ARG A 1074 -42.54 -34.93 -19.76
C ARG A 1074 -41.18 -35.58 -19.54
N THR A 1075 -40.38 -35.73 -20.60
CA THR A 1075 -38.95 -36.03 -20.45
C THR A 1075 -38.21 -34.79 -19.93
N VAL A 1076 -37.31 -35.00 -18.99
CA VAL A 1076 -36.50 -34.00 -18.30
C VAL A 1076 -35.04 -34.42 -18.41
N SER A 1077 -34.14 -33.46 -18.64
CA SER A 1077 -32.70 -33.68 -18.63
C SER A 1077 -32.03 -32.46 -17.99
N VAL A 1078 -31.22 -32.69 -16.95
CA VAL A 1078 -30.64 -31.66 -16.09
C VAL A 1078 -29.12 -31.82 -16.04
N TYR A 1079 -28.39 -30.81 -16.51
CA TYR A 1079 -26.94 -30.80 -16.39
C TYR A 1079 -26.51 -30.58 -14.93
N ILE A 1080 -25.81 -31.55 -14.36
CA ILE A 1080 -25.22 -31.53 -13.01
C ILE A 1080 -23.69 -31.39 -13.02
N GLY A 1081 -23.06 -31.44 -14.20
CA GLY A 1081 -21.62 -31.29 -14.36
C GLY A 1081 -21.09 -29.90 -13.96
N PRO A 1082 -19.75 -29.73 -13.93
CA PRO A 1082 -19.12 -28.53 -13.40
C PRO A 1082 -19.28 -27.33 -14.35
N THR A 1083 -20.14 -26.39 -13.98
CA THR A 1083 -20.26 -25.09 -14.65
C THR A 1083 -19.04 -24.22 -14.36
N GLN A 1084 -18.42 -23.67 -15.40
CA GLN A 1084 -17.38 -22.65 -15.24
C GLN A 1084 -18.03 -21.28 -15.06
N GLU A 1085 -17.97 -20.71 -13.85
CA GLU A 1085 -18.47 -19.34 -13.65
C GLU A 1085 -17.61 -18.31 -14.44
N PRO A 1086 -18.24 -17.33 -15.11
CA PRO A 1086 -17.52 -16.25 -15.78
C PRO A 1086 -16.73 -15.36 -14.81
N TYR A 1087 -15.62 -14.82 -15.30
CA TYR A 1087 -14.94 -13.70 -14.67
C TYR A 1087 -15.90 -12.51 -14.55
N ARG A 1088 -16.20 -12.08 -13.31
CA ARG A 1088 -17.07 -10.92 -13.05
C ARG A 1088 -16.29 -9.61 -13.22
N SER A 1089 -16.91 -8.62 -13.87
CA SER A 1089 -16.33 -7.30 -14.15
C SER A 1089 -16.37 -6.38 -12.92
N PRO A 1090 -15.55 -5.31 -12.83
CA PRO A 1090 -15.81 -4.16 -11.96
C PRO A 1090 -17.02 -3.28 -12.39
N ASP A 1091 -17.69 -3.68 -13.47
CA ASP A 1091 -18.91 -3.09 -13.97
C ASP A 1091 -20.15 -3.87 -13.49
N ASP A 1092 -21.31 -3.21 -13.52
CA ASP A 1092 -22.57 -3.94 -13.64
C ASP A 1092 -22.61 -4.68 -14.98
N LEU A 1093 -23.38 -5.75 -15.00
CA LEU A 1093 -23.49 -6.71 -16.09
C LEU A 1093 -24.97 -6.96 -16.35
N VAL A 1094 -25.38 -6.93 -17.62
CA VAL A 1094 -26.66 -7.49 -18.08
C VAL A 1094 -26.36 -8.56 -19.13
N ARG A 1095 -26.85 -9.78 -18.91
CA ARG A 1095 -26.85 -10.86 -19.87
C ARG A 1095 -28.26 -11.25 -20.27
N ILE A 1096 -28.45 -11.49 -21.56
CA ILE A 1096 -29.63 -12.12 -22.11
C ILE A 1096 -29.15 -13.35 -22.87
N PHE A 1097 -29.29 -14.51 -22.24
CA PHE A 1097 -29.04 -15.81 -22.85
C PHE A 1097 -30.24 -16.19 -23.72
N ILE A 1098 -29.95 -16.74 -24.90
CA ILE A 1098 -30.92 -16.99 -25.95
C ILE A 1098 -30.74 -18.41 -26.48
N ASP A 1099 -31.77 -19.21 -26.31
CA ASP A 1099 -31.97 -20.56 -26.84
C ASP A 1099 -32.85 -20.44 -28.10
N ILE A 1100 -32.25 -20.66 -29.28
CA ILE A 1100 -32.85 -20.33 -30.58
C ILE A 1100 -33.53 -21.56 -31.18
N ASP A 1101 -32.99 -22.76 -30.94
CA ASP A 1101 -33.59 -24.03 -31.39
C ASP A 1101 -34.56 -24.67 -30.37
N ASN A 1102 -34.68 -24.13 -29.16
CA ASN A 1102 -35.50 -24.62 -28.05
C ASN A 1102 -35.07 -26.05 -27.64
N SER A 1103 -33.78 -26.25 -27.43
CA SER A 1103 -33.20 -27.52 -26.96
C SER A 1103 -32.25 -27.30 -25.79
N THR A 1104 -32.46 -28.04 -24.69
CA THR A 1104 -31.66 -27.94 -23.47
C THR A 1104 -30.30 -28.66 -23.54
N ILE A 1105 -30.02 -29.34 -24.65
CA ILE A 1105 -28.77 -30.11 -24.88
C ILE A 1105 -27.83 -29.43 -25.89
N THR A 1106 -28.28 -28.35 -26.53
CA THR A 1106 -27.49 -27.44 -27.38
C THR A 1106 -27.12 -26.19 -26.58
N GLY A 1107 -26.05 -25.47 -26.94
CA GLY A 1107 -25.68 -24.24 -26.23
C GLY A 1107 -25.16 -24.41 -24.78
N TYR A 1108 -25.16 -23.32 -24.02
CA TYR A 1108 -24.77 -23.25 -22.60
C TYR A 1108 -25.96 -23.52 -21.66
N GLY A 1109 -25.78 -24.39 -20.66
CA GLY A 1109 -26.85 -24.78 -19.74
C GLY A 1109 -27.09 -23.74 -18.65
N ILE A 1110 -28.22 -23.04 -18.71
CA ILE A 1110 -28.62 -22.03 -17.71
C ILE A 1110 -30.14 -21.89 -17.65
N GLY A 1111 -30.74 -21.65 -16.48
CA GLY A 1111 -32.16 -21.26 -16.37
C GLY A 1111 -33.19 -22.26 -16.92
N GLY A 1112 -32.78 -23.52 -17.14
CA GLY A 1112 -33.58 -24.53 -17.83
C GLY A 1112 -33.66 -24.36 -19.36
N ILE A 1113 -32.68 -23.69 -19.98
CA ILE A 1113 -32.48 -23.57 -21.44
C ILE A 1113 -31.06 -23.98 -21.86
N GLY A 1114 -30.90 -24.26 -23.15
CA GLY A 1114 -29.61 -24.42 -23.82
C GLY A 1114 -29.29 -23.19 -24.67
N ALA A 1115 -28.45 -22.30 -24.16
CA ALA A 1115 -28.24 -20.98 -24.77
C ALA A 1115 -27.24 -21.02 -25.94
N ASP A 1116 -27.73 -20.93 -27.17
CA ASP A 1116 -26.93 -20.78 -28.40
C ASP A 1116 -26.13 -19.48 -28.44
N GLN A 1117 -26.72 -18.40 -27.92
CA GLN A 1117 -26.18 -17.05 -27.99
C GLN A 1117 -26.41 -16.30 -26.69
N VAL A 1118 -25.56 -15.32 -26.41
CA VAL A 1118 -25.73 -14.39 -25.29
C VAL A 1118 -25.51 -12.96 -25.79
N VAL A 1119 -26.44 -12.07 -25.46
CA VAL A 1119 -26.20 -10.63 -25.49
C VAL A 1119 -25.62 -10.24 -24.15
N GLU A 1120 -24.40 -9.69 -24.12
CA GLU A 1120 -23.72 -9.25 -22.91
C GLU A 1120 -23.41 -7.76 -22.97
N VAL A 1121 -23.81 -7.02 -21.94
CA VAL A 1121 -23.59 -5.58 -21.80
C VAL A 1121 -22.98 -5.30 -20.42
N THR A 1122 -21.92 -4.49 -20.37
CA THR A 1122 -21.34 -4.04 -19.09
C THR A 1122 -21.33 -2.52 -18.97
N GLY A 1123 -21.45 -1.99 -17.77
CA GLY A 1123 -21.46 -0.55 -17.51
C GLY A 1123 -21.22 -0.13 -16.06
N ASN A 1124 -20.79 1.11 -15.86
CA ASN A 1124 -20.48 1.68 -14.55
C ASN A 1124 -20.69 3.21 -14.60
N GLY A 1125 -21.06 3.84 -13.48
CA GLY A 1125 -21.35 5.27 -13.39
C GLY A 1125 -22.66 5.70 -14.07
N GLY A 1126 -23.47 4.75 -14.52
CA GLY A 1126 -24.61 4.91 -15.42
C GLY A 1126 -24.22 5.12 -16.88
N PHE A 1127 -23.17 4.43 -17.33
CA PHE A 1127 -22.72 4.41 -18.73
C PHE A 1127 -22.38 2.98 -19.16
N VAL A 1128 -22.82 2.57 -20.35
CA VAL A 1128 -22.40 1.31 -20.98
C VAL A 1128 -20.94 1.44 -21.46
N ARG A 1129 -20.10 0.45 -21.13
CA ARG A 1129 -18.72 0.29 -21.62
C ARG A 1129 -18.60 -0.71 -22.75
N THR A 1130 -19.29 -1.85 -22.63
CA THR A 1130 -19.25 -2.94 -23.61
C THR A 1130 -20.66 -3.41 -23.94
N SER A 1131 -20.89 -3.83 -25.18
CA SER A 1131 -22.22 -4.25 -25.66
C SER A 1131 -22.04 -5.22 -26.83
N SER A 1132 -22.21 -6.51 -26.59
CA SER A 1132 -21.84 -7.59 -27.50
C SER A 1132 -22.96 -8.62 -27.70
N LEU A 1133 -22.92 -9.29 -28.85
CA LEU A 1133 -23.63 -10.53 -29.13
C LEU A 1133 -22.57 -11.60 -29.37
N SER A 1134 -22.59 -12.67 -28.58
CA SER A 1134 -21.66 -13.79 -28.66
C SER A 1134 -22.40 -15.11 -28.91
N ARG A 1135 -21.75 -16.04 -29.63
CA ARG A 1135 -22.26 -17.40 -29.88
C ARG A 1135 -21.50 -18.41 -29.04
N PHE A 1136 -22.20 -19.44 -28.59
CA PHE A 1136 -21.63 -20.56 -27.87
C PHE A 1136 -20.68 -21.38 -28.75
N THR A 1137 -19.56 -21.80 -28.15
CA THR A 1137 -18.54 -22.65 -28.77
C THR A 1137 -18.00 -23.71 -27.79
N GLY A 1138 -18.77 -24.05 -26.75
CA GLY A 1138 -18.39 -25.09 -25.79
C GLY A 1138 -18.61 -26.50 -26.33
N SER A 1139 -17.81 -27.44 -25.85
CA SER A 1139 -17.95 -28.88 -26.15
C SER A 1139 -18.90 -29.61 -25.20
N SER A 1140 -19.40 -28.92 -24.17
CA SER A 1140 -20.40 -29.38 -23.20
C SER A 1140 -21.14 -28.17 -22.62
N PRO A 1141 -22.43 -28.27 -22.24
CA PRO A 1141 -23.20 -27.10 -21.80
C PRO A 1141 -22.70 -26.39 -20.53
N GLY A 1142 -21.87 -27.02 -19.69
CA GLY A 1142 -21.23 -26.34 -18.55
C GLY A 1142 -19.98 -25.50 -18.89
N ALA A 1143 -19.46 -25.59 -20.13
CA ALA A 1143 -18.22 -24.92 -20.51
C ALA A 1143 -18.45 -23.46 -20.93
N TRP A 1144 -17.91 -22.49 -20.19
CA TRP A 1144 -18.02 -21.06 -20.52
C TRP A 1144 -17.13 -20.69 -21.72
N SER A 1145 -17.63 -21.00 -22.93
CA SER A 1145 -16.95 -20.84 -24.20
C SER A 1145 -17.83 -20.05 -25.16
N TRP A 1146 -17.50 -18.77 -25.33
CA TRP A 1146 -18.26 -17.82 -26.12
C TRP A 1146 -17.35 -17.06 -27.08
N VAL A 1147 -17.80 -16.87 -28.32
CA VAL A 1147 -17.11 -16.06 -29.34
C VAL A 1147 -18.01 -14.92 -29.78
N THR A 1148 -17.52 -13.69 -29.63
CA THR A 1148 -18.22 -12.48 -30.07
C THR A 1148 -18.43 -12.48 -31.58
N VAL A 1149 -19.68 -12.31 -31.99
CA VAL A 1149 -20.13 -12.27 -33.39
C VAL A 1149 -20.22 -10.83 -33.89
N SER A 1150 -20.69 -9.92 -33.03
CA SER A 1150 -20.93 -8.51 -33.35
C SER A 1150 -21.18 -7.70 -32.09
N ASN A 1151 -21.11 -6.37 -32.17
CA ASN A 1151 -21.65 -5.49 -31.14
C ASN A 1151 -23.19 -5.39 -31.29
N VAL A 1152 -23.90 -5.13 -30.19
CA VAL A 1152 -25.32 -4.72 -30.23
C VAL A 1152 -25.43 -3.20 -30.15
N SER A 1153 -26.46 -2.61 -30.77
CA SER A 1153 -26.83 -1.22 -30.46
C SER A 1153 -27.53 -1.16 -29.11
N PHE A 1154 -27.41 -0.03 -28.40
CA PHE A 1154 -28.04 0.15 -27.10
C PHE A 1154 -28.51 1.59 -26.88
N ALA A 1155 -29.49 1.76 -25.98
CA ALA A 1155 -29.80 3.03 -25.36
C ALA A 1155 -30.11 2.83 -23.87
N LEU A 1156 -29.70 3.79 -23.05
CA LEU A 1156 -29.71 3.71 -21.58
C LEU A 1156 -30.47 4.92 -21.01
N GLY A 1157 -31.47 4.67 -20.17
CA GLY A 1157 -32.16 5.67 -19.35
C GLY A 1157 -31.61 5.72 -17.93
N PHE A 1158 -32.40 6.22 -16.98
CA PHE A 1158 -32.03 6.15 -15.56
C PHE A 1158 -32.14 4.73 -15.01
N ASP A 1159 -33.29 4.08 -15.21
CA ASP A 1159 -33.68 2.76 -14.67
C ASP A 1159 -33.72 1.65 -15.74
N ARG A 1160 -33.45 1.98 -17.02
CA ARG A 1160 -33.79 1.14 -18.19
C ARG A 1160 -32.67 1.02 -19.20
N LEU A 1161 -32.65 -0.13 -19.87
CA LEU A 1161 -31.77 -0.46 -20.98
C LEU A 1161 -32.59 -1.08 -22.12
N GLU A 1162 -32.32 -0.67 -23.35
CA GLU A 1162 -32.83 -1.35 -24.55
C GLU A 1162 -31.70 -1.67 -25.52
N LEU A 1163 -31.79 -2.83 -26.18
CA LEU A 1163 -30.71 -3.44 -26.96
C LEU A 1163 -31.21 -3.93 -28.33
N GLY A 1164 -30.46 -3.66 -29.39
CA GLY A 1164 -30.75 -4.11 -30.76
C GLY A 1164 -29.66 -5.04 -31.28
N ALA A 1165 -30.00 -6.31 -31.47
CA ALA A 1165 -29.11 -7.33 -32.01
C ALA A 1165 -29.41 -7.64 -33.49
N PRO A 1166 -28.38 -7.85 -34.33
CA PRO A 1166 -28.57 -8.27 -35.71
C PRO A 1166 -29.03 -9.73 -35.81
N GLY A 1167 -29.99 -9.99 -36.71
CA GLY A 1167 -30.57 -11.31 -36.92
C GLY A 1167 -31.87 -11.55 -36.13
N ASN A 1168 -32.65 -12.52 -36.58
CA ASN A 1168 -33.79 -13.04 -35.82
C ASN A 1168 -33.31 -14.09 -34.80
N LEU A 1169 -32.98 -13.63 -33.60
CA LEU A 1169 -32.63 -14.41 -32.42
C LEU A 1169 -33.87 -14.79 -31.59
N THR A 1170 -35.05 -14.26 -31.93
CA THR A 1170 -36.31 -14.50 -31.22
C THR A 1170 -37.39 -15.14 -32.12
N PRO A 1171 -37.08 -16.22 -32.88
CA PRO A 1171 -38.08 -16.93 -33.67
C PRO A 1171 -39.13 -17.60 -32.79
N THR A 1172 -40.32 -17.86 -33.36
CA THR A 1172 -41.43 -18.53 -32.66
C THR A 1172 -41.01 -19.87 -32.09
N GLY A 1173 -40.89 -19.95 -30.77
CA GLY A 1173 -40.45 -21.16 -30.05
C GLY A 1173 -39.20 -20.94 -29.18
N SER A 1174 -38.33 -20.00 -29.56
CA SER A 1174 -37.13 -19.62 -28.81
C SER A 1174 -37.41 -19.27 -27.34
N ARG A 1175 -36.38 -19.40 -26.50
CA ARG A 1175 -36.44 -19.05 -25.07
C ARG A 1175 -35.32 -18.11 -24.67
N ILE A 1176 -35.60 -17.27 -23.67
CA ILE A 1176 -34.67 -16.29 -23.12
C ILE A 1176 -34.54 -16.43 -21.61
N TYR A 1177 -33.32 -16.22 -21.11
CA TYR A 1177 -33.02 -16.09 -19.69
C TYR A 1177 -32.23 -14.79 -19.48
N VAL A 1178 -32.66 -13.97 -18.52
CA VAL A 1178 -32.03 -12.69 -18.19
C VAL A 1178 -31.33 -12.82 -16.84
N GLU A 1179 -30.11 -12.30 -16.78
CA GLU A 1179 -29.24 -12.25 -15.60
C GLU A 1179 -28.70 -10.82 -15.49
N ILE A 1180 -28.78 -10.21 -14.31
CA ILE A 1180 -28.13 -8.94 -13.99
C ILE A 1180 -27.18 -9.16 -12.82
N GLY A 1181 -25.93 -8.72 -12.95
CA GLY A 1181 -24.88 -8.97 -11.97
C GLY A 1181 -24.14 -7.69 -11.59
N GLY A 1182 -23.89 -7.50 -10.30
CA GLY A 1182 -23.15 -6.37 -9.76
C GLY A 1182 -21.71 -6.73 -9.37
N PRO A 1183 -20.78 -5.76 -9.41
CA PRO A 1183 -19.34 -5.96 -9.16
C PRO A 1183 -18.97 -6.28 -7.70
N LEU A 1184 -19.97 -6.36 -6.80
CA LEU A 1184 -19.82 -6.82 -5.41
C LEU A 1184 -20.30 -8.26 -5.18
N GLY A 1185 -20.78 -8.93 -6.24
CA GLY A 1185 -21.40 -10.25 -6.14
C GLY A 1185 -22.89 -10.21 -5.80
N SER A 1186 -23.53 -9.04 -5.89
CA SER A 1186 -24.98 -8.93 -6.03
C SER A 1186 -25.38 -9.52 -7.38
N MET A 1187 -26.48 -10.27 -7.45
CA MET A 1187 -26.87 -10.99 -8.67
C MET A 1187 -28.35 -11.33 -8.66
N ASP A 1188 -29.02 -11.01 -9.76
CA ASP A 1188 -30.44 -11.24 -9.98
C ASP A 1188 -30.68 -11.93 -11.33
N SER A 1189 -31.76 -12.70 -11.44
CA SER A 1189 -32.06 -13.47 -12.64
C SER A 1189 -33.46 -14.07 -12.63
N LEU A 1190 -34.08 -14.18 -13.81
CA LEU A 1190 -35.44 -14.71 -13.97
C LEU A 1190 -35.62 -16.05 -13.25
N SER A 1191 -36.72 -16.23 -12.51
CA SER A 1191 -37.00 -17.51 -11.84
C SER A 1191 -37.15 -18.70 -12.81
N GLN A 1192 -37.56 -18.46 -14.07
CA GLN A 1192 -37.59 -19.45 -15.16
C GLN A 1192 -37.39 -18.79 -16.54
N ALA A 1193 -36.66 -19.44 -17.44
CA ALA A 1193 -36.47 -18.94 -18.82
C ALA A 1193 -37.77 -18.94 -19.64
N THR A 1194 -38.13 -17.78 -20.20
CA THR A 1194 -39.44 -17.53 -20.85
C THR A 1194 -39.39 -17.63 -22.38
N ARG A 1195 -40.53 -17.87 -23.05
CA ARG A 1195 -40.61 -17.91 -24.52
C ARG A 1195 -40.48 -16.51 -25.15
N GLY A 1196 -39.68 -16.41 -26.20
CA GLY A 1196 -39.51 -15.21 -27.02
C GLY A 1196 -40.75 -14.88 -27.85
N THR A 1197 -41.20 -13.62 -27.74
CA THR A 1197 -42.33 -12.99 -28.45
C THR A 1197 -43.76 -13.53 -28.17
N ARG A 1198 -44.72 -12.61 -28.08
CA ARG A 1198 -46.11 -12.83 -28.55
C ARG A 1198 -46.22 -12.20 -29.94
N GLY A 1199 -46.13 -13.00 -30.99
CA GLY A 1199 -46.25 -12.50 -32.36
C GLY A 1199 -47.69 -12.22 -32.79
N GLY A 1200 -48.00 -10.97 -33.15
CA GLY A 1200 -49.16 -10.64 -34.00
C GLY A 1200 -50.04 -9.45 -33.56
N PRO A 1201 -50.30 -8.45 -34.43
CA PRO A 1201 -51.23 -7.35 -34.14
C PRO A 1201 -52.70 -7.80 -34.36
N SER A 1202 -53.18 -8.70 -33.50
CA SER A 1202 -54.59 -9.14 -33.47
C SER A 1202 -55.01 -9.43 -32.03
N GLY A 1203 -55.72 -8.49 -31.40
CA GLY A 1203 -56.02 -8.57 -29.98
C GLY A 1203 -57.15 -9.52 -29.62
N PHE A 1204 -56.89 -10.45 -28.71
CA PHE A 1204 -57.85 -10.93 -27.71
C PHE A 1204 -57.11 -11.15 -26.39
N PRO A 1205 -57.66 -10.72 -25.24
CA PRO A 1205 -57.05 -10.98 -23.94
C PRO A 1205 -57.31 -12.42 -23.51
N PHE A 1206 -56.26 -13.10 -23.06
CA PHE A 1206 -56.37 -14.28 -22.21
C PHE A 1206 -55.71 -13.98 -20.87
N GLU A 1207 -56.53 -13.55 -19.91
CA GLU A 1207 -56.25 -13.64 -18.48
C GLU A 1207 -56.57 -15.05 -17.95
N ALA A 1208 -56.21 -15.32 -16.69
CA ALA A 1208 -56.54 -16.57 -16.02
C ALA A 1208 -58.06 -16.72 -15.82
N GLY A 1209 -58.59 -17.93 -16.07
CA GLY A 1209 -60.03 -18.20 -15.98
C GLY A 1209 -60.35 -19.65 -15.63
N LEU A 1210 -60.56 -19.92 -14.35
CA LEU A 1210 -61.15 -21.18 -13.88
C LEU A 1210 -62.64 -21.25 -14.27
N THR A 1211 -63.00 -22.12 -15.21
CA THR A 1211 -64.40 -22.53 -15.38
C THR A 1211 -64.52 -24.00 -15.80
N ARG A 1212 -65.31 -24.78 -15.05
CA ARG A 1212 -65.73 -26.13 -15.44
C ARG A 1212 -66.69 -26.05 -16.62
N PHE A 1213 -66.55 -26.96 -17.59
CA PHE A 1213 -67.69 -27.64 -18.21
C PHE A 1213 -67.31 -29.08 -18.56
N SER A 1214 -68.29 -29.97 -18.57
CA SER A 1214 -68.15 -31.42 -18.70
C SER A 1214 -68.89 -31.95 -19.93
N PHE A 1215 -68.33 -32.96 -20.59
CA PHE A 1215 -68.94 -34.24 -21.00
C PHE A 1215 -68.17 -34.87 -22.16
N ASP A 1216 -68.11 -36.21 -22.15
CA ASP A 1216 -67.94 -37.23 -23.22
C ASP A 1216 -67.12 -36.88 -24.49
N VAL A 1217 -66.21 -37.73 -24.97
CA VAL A 1217 -66.11 -39.21 -24.88
C VAL A 1217 -64.68 -39.65 -24.54
#